data_AF-A0A836SC07-F1
#
_entry.id   AF-A0A836SC07-F1
#
_cell.length_a   1.000
_cell.length_b   1.000
_cell.length_c   1.000
_cell.angle_alpha   90.00
_cell.angle_beta   90.00
_cell.angle_gamma   90.00
#
_symmetry.space_group_name_H-M   'P 1'
#
loop_
_entity.id
_entity.type
_entity.pdbx_description
1 polymer ?
#
loop_
_entity_poly.entity_id
_entity_poly.type
_entity_poly.pdbx_seq_one_letter_code
_entity_poly.pdbx_strand_id
1 'polypeptide(L)'
;MAGLRSSIEEDMAIQRIQFRGYAGEWTWKAWRWGRASGLFGISMPDLDSEWEQLCLEVEGEYLGLDGLWVQEGVVHALMRISPRKLLFPRPDEMEAGDLLVVTDLGSRVGRCILDALPPELSEKRYLLGWLEDERGTRFFCLGPDGEGARKLEGIVDRTVEVLSEYRMYKGWSGYNIGYYAIGSGIASCHPFQVASRALQEGCSWILATGYLDFLIPERIGGKLRTSGVPFVLSAGQPSSDRKVVLYGLREYPNPQHCPLDVCLRWRREKGGYLFRRAYLPEPIEEFEGYLLTEYEERNYVDLESYPFVLSGGQPYEYPTSMVLFLPCSEELTEETLFRAILEGRAVGVFPRARLVGPRKFVEVLGLLLLERRVLEDAFSDRLIVRPKVEGGELIVEVENRTSEEVPAEVYTSLGNLERVKLAPWGSILRLPLPKSSELLGRDHALGVHVRVGDREVHGVAAWCLPPAVAAPSQMYAVPGEVRVPVTLWSSEGGEVEVRVEVFGEGTKVAEEVTKAEVRHEVLTPFEVPLQLGRPGNYRVKLSTSEGEKEVQVVVAAQTGRAVAYREDFDADGLSEVVLENGLVRVVIIPYGGRAIEYTLKKRAENLLFKVWPKTPPDREDPARRRNFWPYGGLEEFLGYPTFMGHHAFKLEILKEEGAFVRARASGELKGNRLEKTFTLYGDGTLLEVQYSVHLPTAGITVMGVNPLVKLGSVSDTRDVYYFPTINGLEERRVVHTRNYGEFFRLREGWVAGEDEEERISLVLGYPVWDAFIFHLWQNTPANRPTPYYYVELQPWVELRYNCMTYFTLYLLGHSGGWEEAVDMFRRTGLSTERREDV
;
A
#
# COMPACT_ATOMS: atom_id res chain seq x y z
N MET A 1 22.65 -3.70 28.82
CA MET A 1 21.68 -3.37 29.88
C MET A 1 20.59 -4.43 29.88
N ALA A 2 20.83 -5.55 30.57
CA ALA A 2 19.82 -6.58 30.82
C ALA A 2 19.37 -6.41 32.27
N GLY A 3 18.07 -6.22 32.48
CA GLY A 3 17.49 -6.02 33.80
C GLY A 3 16.63 -4.75 33.87
N LEU A 4 15.42 -4.84 33.32
CA LEU A 4 14.20 -4.13 33.75
C LEU A 4 13.16 -4.31 32.64
N ARG A 5 12.14 -5.11 32.93
CA ARG A 5 10.76 -5.00 32.43
C ARG A 5 9.94 -6.08 33.14
N SER A 6 9.48 -5.78 34.36
CA SER A 6 8.06 -6.06 34.64
C SER A 6 7.29 -5.39 33.49
N SER A 7 6.27 -6.05 32.97
CA SER A 7 5.45 -5.42 31.92
C SER A 7 4.92 -4.10 32.49
N ILE A 8 4.93 -3.02 31.70
CA ILE A 8 4.33 -1.74 32.12
C ILE A 8 2.90 -1.97 32.65
N GLU A 9 2.22 -2.99 32.11
CA GLU A 9 0.88 -3.46 32.53
C GLU A 9 0.79 -3.80 34.02
N GLU A 10 1.83 -4.38 34.63
CA GLU A 10 1.87 -4.71 36.06
C GLU A 10 1.95 -3.46 36.96
N ASP A 11 2.51 -2.35 36.43
CA ASP A 11 2.68 -1.09 37.15
C ASP A 11 1.53 -0.08 36.89
N MET A 12 0.54 -0.45 36.07
CA MET A 12 -0.62 0.40 35.80
C MET A 12 -1.73 0.20 36.83
N ALA A 13 -2.28 1.29 37.37
CA ALA A 13 -3.55 1.22 38.06
C ALA A 13 -4.67 1.07 37.03
N ILE A 14 -5.39 -0.06 37.06
CA ILE A 14 -6.46 -0.39 36.13
C ILE A 14 -7.83 -0.12 36.76
N GLN A 15 -8.73 0.52 36.01
CA GLN A 15 -10.15 0.69 36.37
C GLN A 15 -11.04 0.17 35.23
N ARG A 16 -12.02 -0.67 35.55
CA ARG A 16 -13.03 -1.14 34.58
C ARG A 16 -14.19 -0.15 34.48
N ILE A 17 -14.66 0.09 33.27
CA ILE A 17 -15.78 0.98 32.96
C ILE A 17 -16.65 0.31 31.90
N GLN A 18 -17.95 0.45 32.07
CA GLN A 18 -18.95 -0.04 31.13
C GLN A 18 -19.95 1.07 30.82
N PHE A 19 -20.41 1.10 29.58
CA PHE A 19 -21.51 1.93 29.12
C PHE A 19 -22.56 1.05 28.48
N ARG A 20 -23.82 1.23 28.90
CA ARG A 20 -25.00 0.63 28.27
C ARG A 20 -26.04 1.72 28.09
N GLY A 21 -26.32 2.11 26.86
CA GLY A 21 -27.23 3.21 26.60
C GLY A 21 -27.30 3.61 25.13
N TYR A 22 -28.05 4.67 24.87
CA TYR A 22 -28.19 5.23 23.54
C TYR A 22 -27.14 6.30 23.27
N ALA A 23 -26.36 6.15 22.20
CA ALA A 23 -25.32 7.09 21.78
C ALA A 23 -25.31 7.23 20.24
N GLY A 24 -26.46 7.60 19.67
CA GLY A 24 -26.72 7.57 18.22
C GLY A 24 -27.33 6.25 17.76
N GLU A 25 -26.86 5.15 18.36
CA GLU A 25 -27.47 3.81 18.30
C GLU A 25 -27.59 3.25 19.73
N TRP A 26 -28.43 2.24 19.93
CA TRP A 26 -28.39 1.46 21.16
C TRP A 26 -27.09 0.67 21.18
N THR A 27 -26.23 0.95 22.14
CA THR A 27 -24.88 0.35 22.18
C THR A 27 -24.51 -0.07 23.59
N TRP A 28 -23.61 -1.03 23.63
CA TRP A 28 -22.92 -1.45 24.83
C TRP A 28 -21.43 -1.46 24.55
N LYS A 29 -20.62 -0.93 25.48
CA LYS A 29 -19.16 -0.86 25.36
C LYS A 29 -18.53 -1.07 26.73
N ALA A 30 -17.42 -1.80 26.76
CA ALA A 30 -16.64 -1.97 27.98
C ALA A 30 -15.15 -1.72 27.73
N TRP A 31 -14.51 -1.04 28.67
CA TRP A 31 -13.09 -0.72 28.59
C TRP A 31 -12.41 -0.69 29.96
N ARG A 32 -11.11 -0.93 29.94
CA ARG A 32 -10.17 -0.82 31.04
C ARG A 32 -9.38 0.48 30.86
N TRP A 33 -9.48 1.40 31.81
CA TRP A 33 -8.59 2.56 31.91
C TRP A 33 -7.35 2.19 32.69
N GLY A 34 -6.20 2.20 32.01
CA GLY A 34 -4.91 2.07 32.66
C GLY A 34 -4.32 3.45 32.90
N ARG A 35 -3.75 3.69 34.09
CA ARG A 35 -2.94 4.88 34.36
C ARG A 35 -1.60 4.55 35.00
N ALA A 36 -0.56 5.28 34.63
CA ALA A 36 0.77 5.21 35.22
C ALA A 36 1.33 6.62 35.48
N SER A 37 2.05 6.77 36.60
CA SER A 37 2.78 8.00 36.98
C SER A 37 1.94 9.30 37.02
N GLY A 38 0.60 9.19 37.10
CA GLY A 38 -0.31 10.34 37.12
C GLY A 38 -0.42 11.15 35.82
N LEU A 39 0.34 10.78 34.78
CA LEU A 39 0.40 11.50 33.49
C LEU A 39 0.10 10.63 32.28
N PHE A 40 0.40 9.33 32.35
CA PHE A 40 0.11 8.38 31.28
C PHE A 40 -1.24 7.72 31.54
N GLY A 41 -2.16 7.84 30.59
CA GLY A 41 -3.46 7.18 30.61
C GLY A 41 -3.72 6.50 29.27
N ILE A 42 -4.28 5.30 29.31
CA ILE A 42 -4.70 4.53 28.13
C ILE A 42 -6.09 3.94 28.38
N SER A 43 -6.86 3.77 27.31
CA SER A 43 -8.11 3.02 27.32
C SER A 43 -7.94 1.77 26.47
N MET A 44 -8.21 0.60 27.03
CA MET A 44 -8.17 -0.70 26.35
C MET A 44 -9.56 -1.33 26.39
N PRO A 45 -10.02 -2.08 25.38
CA PRO A 45 -11.28 -2.80 25.47
C PRO A 45 -11.25 -3.86 26.60
N ASP A 46 -12.37 -4.06 27.29
CA ASP A 46 -12.53 -5.17 28.22
C ASP A 46 -12.96 -6.42 27.44
N LEU A 47 -11.97 -7.14 26.90
CA LEU A 47 -12.19 -8.23 25.94
C LEU A 47 -13.16 -9.31 26.45
N ASP A 48 -13.11 -9.64 27.74
CA ASP A 48 -14.01 -10.64 28.34
C ASP A 48 -15.48 -10.20 28.24
N SER A 49 -15.75 -8.95 28.63
CA SER A 49 -17.10 -8.39 28.58
C SER A 49 -17.57 -8.14 27.14
N GLU A 50 -16.67 -7.72 26.24
CA GLU A 50 -16.98 -7.55 24.82
C GLU A 50 -17.29 -8.90 24.14
N TRP A 51 -16.60 -9.99 24.53
CA TRP A 51 -16.92 -11.34 24.06
C TRP A 51 -18.27 -11.83 24.58
N GLU A 52 -18.58 -11.64 25.86
CA GLU A 52 -19.88 -11.99 26.43
C GLU A 52 -21.03 -11.26 25.72
N GLN A 53 -20.88 -9.95 25.48
CA GLN A 53 -21.88 -9.16 24.76
C GLN A 53 -22.03 -9.63 23.32
N LEU A 54 -20.93 -9.92 22.61
CA LEU A 54 -20.98 -10.46 21.26
C LEU A 54 -21.77 -11.77 21.20
N CYS A 55 -21.55 -12.69 22.14
CA CYS A 55 -22.31 -13.94 22.19
C CYS A 55 -23.82 -13.66 22.31
N LEU A 56 -24.24 -12.76 23.21
CA LEU A 56 -25.64 -12.39 23.36
C LEU A 56 -26.24 -11.76 22.08
N GLU A 57 -25.49 -10.92 21.39
CA GLU A 57 -25.90 -10.31 20.11
C GLU A 57 -26.02 -11.38 19.01
N VAL A 58 -25.09 -12.32 18.93
CA VAL A 58 -25.15 -13.43 17.97
C VAL A 58 -26.37 -14.30 18.24
N GLU A 59 -26.60 -14.68 19.50
CA GLU A 59 -27.77 -15.46 19.93
C GLU A 59 -29.07 -14.75 19.55
N GLY A 60 -29.24 -13.48 19.94
CA GLY A 60 -30.50 -12.76 19.78
C GLY A 60 -30.73 -12.17 18.39
N GLU A 61 -29.74 -11.45 17.85
CA GLU A 61 -29.90 -10.68 16.61
C GLU A 61 -29.66 -11.52 15.35
N TYR A 62 -28.64 -12.38 15.35
CA TYR A 62 -28.30 -13.17 14.15
C TYR A 62 -29.07 -14.48 14.08
N LEU A 63 -29.22 -15.19 15.20
CA LEU A 63 -29.90 -16.50 15.26
C LEU A 63 -31.36 -16.40 15.71
N GLY A 64 -31.71 -15.38 16.49
CA GLY A 64 -33.02 -15.26 17.14
C GLY A 64 -33.27 -16.37 18.17
N LEU A 65 -32.23 -16.83 18.85
CA LEU A 65 -32.21 -17.89 19.83
C LEU A 65 -31.65 -17.37 21.18
N ASP A 66 -32.30 -16.35 21.76
CA ASP A 66 -31.87 -15.76 23.04
C ASP A 66 -31.63 -16.82 24.13
N GLY A 67 -30.44 -16.81 24.73
CA GLY A 67 -30.06 -17.77 25.76
C GLY A 67 -29.66 -19.14 25.19
N LEU A 68 -29.06 -19.15 24.01
CA LEU A 68 -28.50 -20.34 23.38
C LEU A 68 -27.13 -20.69 23.99
N TRP A 69 -26.93 -21.95 24.27
CA TRP A 69 -25.61 -22.50 24.56
C TRP A 69 -25.20 -23.49 23.47
N VAL A 70 -23.96 -23.39 23.03
CA VAL A 70 -23.36 -24.26 22.02
C VAL A 70 -22.13 -24.92 22.61
N GLN A 71 -22.08 -26.24 22.58
CA GLN A 71 -20.88 -26.99 22.93
C GLN A 71 -19.81 -26.83 21.84
N GLU A 72 -18.61 -26.41 22.23
CA GLU A 72 -17.47 -26.32 21.32
C GLU A 72 -17.22 -27.67 20.61
N GLY A 73 -17.03 -27.65 19.28
CA GLY A 73 -16.78 -28.85 18.48
C GLY A 73 -18.03 -29.58 17.97
N VAL A 74 -19.24 -29.14 18.33
CA VAL A 74 -20.48 -29.91 18.05
C VAL A 74 -20.78 -29.99 16.56
N VAL A 75 -20.59 -28.89 15.84
CA VAL A 75 -20.81 -28.84 14.39
C VAL A 75 -19.76 -29.70 13.70
N HIS A 76 -18.49 -29.59 14.11
CA HIS A 76 -17.42 -30.42 13.58
C HIS A 76 -17.69 -31.93 13.81
N ALA A 77 -18.18 -32.31 14.99
CA ALA A 77 -18.53 -33.70 15.31
C ALA A 77 -19.76 -34.18 14.51
N LEU A 78 -20.79 -33.35 14.35
CA LEU A 78 -21.97 -33.65 13.53
C LEU A 78 -21.60 -33.98 12.08
N MET A 79 -20.75 -33.16 11.47
CA MET A 79 -20.29 -33.36 10.09
C MET A 79 -19.53 -34.68 9.91
N ARG A 80 -18.74 -35.08 10.90
CA ARG A 80 -17.94 -36.31 10.85
C ARG A 80 -18.79 -37.57 11.05
N ILE A 81 -19.76 -37.53 11.96
CA ILE A 81 -20.51 -38.72 12.39
C ILE A 81 -21.76 -38.95 11.54
N SER A 82 -22.39 -37.90 11.00
CA SER A 82 -23.64 -37.99 10.22
C SER A 82 -24.74 -38.80 10.94
N PRO A 83 -25.16 -38.38 12.14
CA PRO A 83 -26.05 -39.16 12.99
C PRO A 83 -27.47 -39.29 12.42
N ARG A 84 -28.19 -40.34 12.83
CA ARG A 84 -29.62 -40.50 12.50
C ARG A 84 -30.45 -39.49 13.30
N LYS A 85 -31.25 -38.70 12.60
CA LYS A 85 -32.11 -37.68 13.22
C LYS A 85 -33.40 -38.28 13.78
N LEU A 86 -33.75 -37.91 15.02
CA LEU A 86 -35.02 -38.21 15.68
C LEU A 86 -35.70 -36.91 16.12
N LEU A 87 -36.99 -36.77 15.77
CA LEU A 87 -37.79 -35.60 16.10
C LEU A 87 -38.78 -35.95 17.22
N PHE A 88 -38.65 -35.27 18.35
CA PHE A 88 -39.47 -35.44 19.56
C PHE A 88 -39.63 -36.91 19.98
N PRO A 89 -38.53 -37.69 20.07
CA PRO A 89 -38.62 -39.11 20.37
C PRO A 89 -39.11 -39.33 21.81
N ARG A 90 -39.75 -40.48 22.01
CA ARG A 90 -39.98 -41.04 23.34
C ARG A 90 -38.72 -41.74 23.83
N PRO A 91 -38.54 -41.90 25.16
CA PRO A 91 -37.33 -42.56 25.70
C PRO A 91 -37.08 -43.98 25.19
N ASP A 92 -38.12 -44.70 24.80
CA ASP A 92 -38.06 -46.04 24.21
C ASP A 92 -37.64 -46.06 22.74
N GLU A 93 -37.71 -44.92 22.04
CA GLU A 93 -37.27 -44.75 20.64
C GLU A 93 -35.78 -44.40 20.53
N MET A 94 -35.10 -44.20 21.67
CA MET A 94 -33.67 -43.89 21.78
C MET A 94 -32.81 -45.17 21.71
N GLU A 95 -32.74 -45.75 20.51
CA GLU A 95 -31.93 -46.96 20.21
C GLU A 95 -30.41 -46.71 20.33
N ALA A 96 -29.61 -47.77 20.26
CA ALA A 96 -28.15 -47.66 20.19
C ALA A 96 -27.70 -47.14 18.80
N GLY A 97 -26.61 -46.37 18.77
CA GLY A 97 -26.06 -45.72 17.58
C GLY A 97 -25.93 -44.21 17.75
N ASP A 98 -25.40 -43.55 16.72
CA ASP A 98 -25.24 -42.10 16.72
C ASP A 98 -26.54 -41.40 16.31
N LEU A 99 -27.05 -40.54 17.20
CA LEU A 99 -28.38 -39.92 17.07
C LEU A 99 -28.28 -38.39 17.17
N LEU A 100 -29.09 -37.68 16.38
CA LEU A 100 -29.39 -36.25 16.58
C LEU A 100 -30.83 -36.11 17.06
N VAL A 101 -30.99 -35.74 18.32
CA VAL A 101 -32.29 -35.63 18.98
C VAL A 101 -32.75 -34.17 18.98
N VAL A 102 -33.89 -33.91 18.36
CA VAL A 102 -34.55 -32.60 18.40
C VAL A 102 -35.75 -32.71 19.34
N THR A 103 -35.73 -32.01 20.47
CA THR A 103 -36.84 -32.07 21.44
C THR A 103 -36.92 -30.81 22.29
N ASP A 104 -38.03 -30.62 23.01
CA ASP A 104 -38.19 -29.51 23.94
C ASP A 104 -37.66 -29.84 25.35
N LEU A 105 -37.27 -28.81 26.10
CA LEU A 105 -36.79 -28.90 27.48
C LEU A 105 -37.81 -29.51 28.45
N GLY A 106 -39.11 -29.39 28.16
CA GLY A 106 -40.19 -29.92 28.97
C GLY A 106 -40.40 -31.43 28.81
N SER A 107 -40.02 -31.98 27.66
CA SER A 107 -40.15 -33.40 27.30
C SER A 107 -39.35 -34.31 28.22
N ARG A 108 -39.78 -35.59 28.32
CA ARG A 108 -39.07 -36.57 29.15
C ARG A 108 -37.64 -36.81 28.69
N VAL A 109 -37.41 -36.84 27.36
CA VAL A 109 -36.06 -36.98 26.79
C VAL A 109 -35.24 -35.71 27.03
N GLY A 110 -35.82 -34.53 26.85
CA GLY A 110 -35.16 -33.24 27.11
C GLY A 110 -34.68 -33.10 28.55
N ARG A 111 -35.51 -33.47 29.54
CA ARG A 111 -35.11 -33.48 30.96
C ARG A 111 -33.97 -34.45 31.24
N CYS A 112 -34.02 -35.66 30.67
CA CYS A 112 -32.93 -36.63 30.84
C CYS A 112 -31.60 -36.11 30.27
N ILE A 113 -31.62 -35.38 29.16
CA ILE A 113 -30.42 -34.73 28.60
C ILE A 113 -29.97 -33.60 29.53
N LEU A 114 -30.89 -32.75 30.00
CA LEU A 114 -30.57 -31.63 30.89
C LEU A 114 -29.98 -32.09 32.22
N ASP A 115 -30.50 -33.17 32.82
CA ASP A 115 -30.00 -33.78 34.05
C ASP A 115 -28.57 -34.33 33.89
N ALA A 116 -28.15 -34.63 32.66
CA ALA A 116 -26.81 -35.11 32.34
C ALA A 116 -25.80 -33.98 32.03
N LEU A 117 -26.27 -32.73 31.94
CA LEU A 117 -25.45 -31.56 31.68
C LEU A 117 -25.09 -30.81 32.98
N PRO A 118 -24.08 -29.93 32.96
CA PRO A 118 -23.75 -29.08 34.10
C PRO A 118 -24.97 -28.26 34.59
N PRO A 119 -25.21 -28.17 35.91
CA PRO A 119 -26.39 -27.50 36.46
C PRO A 119 -26.57 -26.05 36.01
N GLU A 120 -25.48 -25.36 35.69
CA GLU A 120 -25.48 -23.96 35.24
C GLU A 120 -26.17 -23.78 33.88
N LEU A 121 -26.29 -24.85 33.09
CA LEU A 121 -26.96 -24.82 31.79
C LEU A 121 -28.49 -24.94 31.91
N SER A 122 -29.03 -25.19 33.11
CA SER A 122 -30.48 -25.29 33.35
C SER A 122 -31.24 -23.99 33.11
N GLU A 123 -30.56 -22.84 33.15
CA GLU A 123 -31.13 -21.53 32.87
C GLU A 123 -31.14 -21.17 31.37
N LYS A 124 -30.48 -21.98 30.52
CA LYS A 124 -30.41 -21.76 29.08
C LYS A 124 -31.72 -22.16 28.40
N ARG A 125 -32.13 -21.38 27.41
CA ARG A 125 -33.39 -21.61 26.67
C ARG A 125 -33.20 -22.55 25.49
N TYR A 126 -32.01 -22.52 24.90
CA TYR A 126 -31.64 -23.39 23.79
C TYR A 126 -30.30 -24.05 24.10
N LEU A 127 -30.16 -25.33 23.77
CA LEU A 127 -28.90 -26.05 23.93
C LEU A 127 -28.59 -26.88 22.68
N LEU A 128 -27.37 -26.72 22.18
CA LEU A 128 -26.78 -27.53 21.13
C LEU A 128 -25.51 -28.19 21.67
N GLY A 129 -25.46 -29.51 21.64
CA GLY A 129 -24.29 -30.24 22.11
C GLY A 129 -24.38 -31.73 21.82
N TRP A 130 -23.51 -32.51 22.45
CA TRP A 130 -23.55 -33.96 22.40
C TRP A 130 -23.13 -34.60 23.73
N LEU A 131 -23.64 -35.81 23.94
CA LEU A 131 -23.23 -36.73 25.00
C LEU A 131 -22.70 -38.00 24.35
N GLU A 132 -21.63 -38.56 24.90
CA GLU A 132 -21.07 -39.82 24.43
C GLU A 132 -21.16 -40.87 25.54
N ASP A 133 -21.67 -42.05 25.19
CA ASP A 133 -21.68 -43.22 26.08
C ASP A 133 -21.40 -44.52 25.32
N GLU A 134 -21.41 -45.64 26.03
CA GLU A 134 -21.17 -46.97 25.45
C GLU A 134 -22.15 -47.37 24.33
N ARG A 135 -23.27 -46.65 24.17
CA ARG A 135 -24.29 -46.92 23.15
C ARG A 135 -24.15 -46.01 21.94
N GLY A 136 -23.24 -45.04 21.93
CA GLY A 136 -22.97 -44.13 20.81
C GLY A 136 -23.02 -42.64 21.18
N THR A 137 -22.88 -41.79 20.17
CA THR A 137 -22.89 -40.33 20.31
C THR A 137 -24.30 -39.78 20.14
N ARG A 138 -24.80 -39.06 21.14
CA ARG A 138 -26.11 -38.41 21.10
C ARG A 138 -25.96 -36.91 21.03
N PHE A 139 -26.12 -36.39 19.83
CA PHE A 139 -26.28 -34.96 19.60
C PHE A 139 -27.68 -34.52 19.99
N PHE A 140 -27.83 -33.27 20.42
CA PHE A 140 -29.12 -32.72 20.81
C PHE A 140 -29.31 -31.29 20.33
N CYS A 141 -30.54 -30.98 19.92
CA CYS A 141 -31.07 -29.64 19.72
C CYS A 141 -32.25 -29.48 20.69
N LEU A 142 -32.02 -28.80 21.80
CA LEU A 142 -33.03 -28.52 22.81
C LEU A 142 -33.55 -27.10 22.66
N GLY A 143 -34.86 -26.93 22.69
CA GLY A 143 -35.52 -25.62 22.71
C GLY A 143 -36.54 -25.50 23.84
N PRO A 144 -37.08 -24.29 24.11
CA PRO A 144 -38.05 -24.07 25.17
C PRO A 144 -39.38 -24.81 24.92
N ASP A 145 -39.72 -25.00 23.65
CA ASP A 145 -40.87 -25.73 23.14
C ASP A 145 -40.49 -26.41 21.79
N GLY A 146 -41.46 -27.10 21.19
CA GLY A 146 -41.23 -27.80 19.93
C GLY A 146 -40.92 -26.89 18.75
N GLU A 147 -41.45 -25.67 18.72
CA GLU A 147 -41.14 -24.70 17.66
C GLU A 147 -39.70 -24.20 17.79
N GLY A 148 -39.29 -23.82 19.00
CA GLY A 148 -37.93 -23.40 19.31
C GLY A 148 -36.90 -24.49 19.03
N ALA A 149 -37.19 -25.75 19.38
CA ALA A 149 -36.30 -26.87 19.08
C ALA A 149 -36.12 -27.07 17.56
N ARG A 150 -37.20 -26.93 16.78
CA ARG A 150 -37.17 -26.99 15.31
C ARG A 150 -36.46 -25.80 14.69
N LYS A 151 -36.56 -24.61 15.30
CA LYS A 151 -35.80 -23.44 14.86
C LYS A 151 -34.30 -23.65 15.01
N LEU A 152 -33.85 -24.15 16.17
CA LEU A 152 -32.45 -24.50 16.39
C LEU A 152 -31.97 -25.57 15.42
N GLU A 153 -32.74 -26.65 15.25
CA GLU A 153 -32.43 -27.69 14.26
C GLU A 153 -32.29 -27.10 12.85
N GLY A 154 -33.21 -26.24 12.42
CA GLY A 154 -33.14 -25.62 11.09
C GLY A 154 -31.86 -24.81 10.84
N ILE A 155 -31.30 -24.17 11.88
CA ILE A 155 -30.01 -23.47 11.81
C ILE A 155 -28.85 -24.47 11.74
N VAL A 156 -28.90 -25.54 12.53
CA VAL A 156 -27.88 -26.61 12.51
C VAL A 156 -27.84 -27.32 11.16
N ASP A 157 -28.99 -27.72 10.62
CA ASP A 157 -29.10 -28.37 9.33
C ASP A 157 -28.52 -27.51 8.21
N ARG A 158 -28.91 -26.22 8.18
CA ARG A 158 -28.40 -25.25 7.21
C ARG A 158 -26.89 -25.06 7.33
N THR A 159 -26.37 -25.09 8.55
CA THR A 159 -24.93 -25.00 8.79
C THR A 159 -24.19 -26.22 8.24
N VAL A 160 -24.69 -27.42 8.52
CA VAL A 160 -24.11 -28.67 7.98
C VAL A 160 -24.21 -28.71 6.45
N GLU A 161 -25.35 -28.33 5.89
CA GLU A 161 -25.57 -28.23 4.44
C GLU A 161 -24.57 -27.27 3.80
N VAL A 162 -24.48 -26.03 4.29
CA VAL A 162 -23.56 -25.02 3.75
C VAL A 162 -22.10 -25.47 3.85
N LEU A 163 -21.68 -26.06 4.97
CA LEU A 163 -20.31 -26.53 5.14
C LEU A 163 -19.99 -27.78 4.29
N SER A 164 -21.00 -28.53 3.86
CA SER A 164 -20.82 -29.65 2.93
C SER A 164 -20.67 -29.18 1.47
N GLU A 165 -21.36 -28.10 1.11
CA GLU A 165 -21.39 -27.57 -0.25
C GLU A 165 -20.29 -26.53 -0.51
N TYR A 166 -19.92 -25.75 0.51
CA TYR A 166 -19.08 -24.57 0.37
C TYR A 166 -17.84 -24.60 1.28
N ARG A 167 -16.76 -24.02 0.78
CA ARG A 167 -15.57 -23.60 1.53
C ARG A 167 -15.62 -22.11 1.82
N MET A 168 -15.14 -21.74 3.00
CA MET A 168 -15.07 -20.35 3.44
C MET A 168 -13.72 -19.73 3.11
N TYR A 169 -13.74 -18.54 2.52
CA TYR A 169 -12.55 -17.74 2.23
C TYR A 169 -12.69 -16.34 2.80
N LYS A 170 -11.91 -16.03 3.85
CA LYS A 170 -11.85 -14.69 4.44
C LYS A 170 -10.91 -13.80 3.62
N GLY A 171 -11.24 -12.51 3.50
CA GLY A 171 -10.33 -11.52 2.94
C GLY A 171 -10.69 -10.09 3.32
N TRP A 172 -9.78 -9.17 3.05
CA TRP A 172 -9.97 -7.74 3.35
C TRP A 172 -10.59 -7.03 2.15
N SER A 173 -11.81 -6.54 2.35
CA SER A 173 -12.52 -5.75 1.34
C SER A 173 -12.20 -4.27 1.49
N GLY A 174 -11.86 -3.62 0.37
CA GLY A 174 -11.64 -2.18 0.31
C GLY A 174 -10.39 -1.70 1.05
N TYR A 175 -9.38 -2.56 1.25
CA TYR A 175 -8.20 -2.23 2.03
C TYR A 175 -7.31 -1.20 1.30
N ASN A 176 -6.84 -0.18 2.00
CA ASN A 176 -5.93 0.83 1.44
C ASN A 176 -4.48 0.44 1.73
N ILE A 177 -3.75 0.05 0.67
CA ILE A 177 -2.33 -0.30 0.75
C ILE A 177 -1.46 0.96 0.66
N GLY A 178 -1.76 1.86 -0.28
CA GLY A 178 -1.13 3.17 -0.40
C GLY A 178 0.34 3.14 -0.86
N TYR A 179 0.82 2.02 -1.43
CA TYR A 179 2.23 1.84 -1.77
C TYR A 179 2.70 2.77 -2.91
N TYR A 180 1.84 3.07 -3.87
CA TYR A 180 2.14 3.99 -4.98
C TYR A 180 1.60 5.41 -4.76
N ALA A 181 1.10 5.71 -3.56
CA ALA A 181 0.60 7.03 -3.21
C ALA A 181 1.70 7.88 -2.54
N ILE A 182 1.76 9.16 -2.90
CA ILE A 182 2.50 10.15 -2.13
C ILE A 182 1.73 10.48 -0.84
N GLY A 183 2.42 10.43 0.31
CA GLY A 183 1.88 11.00 1.55
C GLY A 183 0.71 10.24 2.16
N SER A 184 0.66 8.91 2.02
CA SER A 184 -0.33 8.14 2.77
C SER A 184 -0.07 8.35 4.28
N GLY A 185 -1.04 8.92 4.99
CA GLY A 185 -1.06 9.00 6.46
C GLY A 185 -1.30 7.63 7.10
N ILE A 186 -0.92 6.56 6.40
CA ILE A 186 -1.00 5.15 6.71
C ILE A 186 0.46 4.69 6.65
N ALA A 187 0.88 3.72 7.47
CA ALA A 187 2.19 3.12 7.25
C ALA A 187 2.20 2.44 5.87
N SER A 188 2.69 3.12 4.81
CA SER A 188 2.85 2.54 3.47
C SER A 188 3.74 1.31 3.62
N CYS A 189 3.13 0.13 3.55
CA CYS A 189 3.82 -1.14 3.67
C CYS A 189 4.05 -1.71 2.27
N HIS A 190 5.14 -2.45 2.08
CA HIS A 190 5.33 -3.18 0.84
C HIS A 190 4.12 -4.12 0.60
N PRO A 191 3.56 -4.26 -0.61
CA PRO A 191 2.34 -5.06 -0.81
C PRO A 191 2.48 -6.51 -0.33
N PHE A 192 3.66 -7.12 -0.45
CA PHE A 192 3.94 -8.43 0.14
C PHE A 192 3.85 -8.45 1.68
N GLN A 193 4.24 -7.38 2.37
CA GLN A 193 4.05 -7.29 3.82
C GLN A 193 2.57 -7.18 4.19
N VAL A 194 1.76 -6.48 3.36
CA VAL A 194 0.31 -6.44 3.55
C VAL A 194 -0.31 -7.82 3.34
N ALA A 195 0.05 -8.52 2.25
CA ALA A 195 -0.39 -9.90 2.02
C ALA A 195 0.04 -10.84 3.17
N SER A 196 1.26 -10.67 3.69
CA SER A 196 1.75 -11.41 4.86
C SER A 196 0.88 -11.19 6.09
N ARG A 197 0.52 -9.95 6.40
CA ARG A 197 -0.39 -9.63 7.51
C ARG A 197 -1.78 -10.20 7.29
N ALA A 198 -2.30 -10.11 6.07
CA ALA A 198 -3.61 -10.69 5.73
C ALA A 198 -3.61 -12.21 5.95
N LEU A 199 -2.57 -12.93 5.48
CA LEU A 199 -2.43 -14.38 5.72
C LEU A 199 -2.36 -14.73 7.21
N GLN A 200 -1.67 -13.92 8.01
CA GLN A 200 -1.61 -14.09 9.48
C GLN A 200 -2.98 -13.89 10.16
N GLU A 201 -3.90 -13.18 9.51
CA GLU A 201 -5.28 -12.96 9.94
C GLU A 201 -6.27 -13.96 9.28
N GLY A 202 -5.75 -15.05 8.70
CA GLY A 202 -6.55 -16.09 8.05
C GLY A 202 -7.15 -15.67 6.71
N CYS A 203 -6.67 -14.57 6.12
CA CYS A 203 -7.17 -14.06 4.85
C CYS A 203 -6.45 -14.71 3.66
N SER A 204 -7.19 -14.91 2.58
CA SER A 204 -6.71 -15.49 1.30
C SER A 204 -6.85 -14.52 0.13
N TRP A 205 -7.40 -13.33 0.37
CA TRP A 205 -7.56 -12.32 -0.67
C TRP A 205 -7.66 -10.89 -0.12
N ILE A 206 -7.36 -9.91 -0.99
CA ILE A 206 -7.53 -8.48 -0.74
C ILE A 206 -8.16 -7.81 -1.97
N LEU A 207 -9.15 -6.94 -1.73
CA LEU A 207 -9.61 -5.92 -2.67
C LEU A 207 -8.97 -4.57 -2.31
N ALA A 208 -7.92 -4.18 -3.04
CA ALA A 208 -7.13 -2.99 -2.73
C ALA A 208 -7.75 -1.72 -3.35
N THR A 209 -8.08 -0.71 -2.55
CA THR A 209 -8.82 0.50 -3.00
C THR A 209 -8.27 1.84 -2.52
N GLY A 210 -6.98 1.92 -2.20
CA GLY A 210 -6.28 3.17 -1.99
C GLY A 210 -6.04 3.97 -3.26
N TYR A 211 -5.53 5.19 -3.09
CA TYR A 211 -5.12 6.04 -4.21
C TYR A 211 -4.00 5.36 -5.01
N LEU A 212 -4.23 5.10 -6.31
CA LEU A 212 -3.33 4.35 -7.21
C LEU A 212 -3.08 2.88 -6.82
N ASP A 213 -3.85 2.29 -5.89
CA ASP A 213 -3.70 0.87 -5.54
C ASP A 213 -4.03 -0.07 -6.70
N PHE A 214 -4.77 0.41 -7.71
CA PHE A 214 -5.02 -0.35 -8.93
C PHE A 214 -3.75 -0.72 -9.71
N LEU A 215 -2.63 -0.03 -9.48
CA LEU A 215 -1.33 -0.37 -10.07
C LEU A 215 -0.69 -1.61 -9.40
N ILE A 216 -1.14 -2.00 -8.20
CA ILE A 216 -0.49 -3.06 -7.42
C ILE A 216 -0.66 -4.44 -8.06
N PRO A 217 -1.86 -4.88 -8.49
CA PRO A 217 -1.99 -6.20 -9.13
C PRO A 217 -1.16 -6.33 -10.41
N GLU A 218 -1.10 -5.26 -11.23
CA GLU A 218 -0.30 -5.20 -12.47
C GLU A 218 1.20 -5.36 -12.16
N ARG A 219 1.73 -4.59 -11.20
CA ARG A 219 3.18 -4.50 -10.95
C ARG A 219 3.72 -5.57 -9.99
N ILE A 220 2.89 -6.10 -9.10
CA ILE A 220 3.30 -6.98 -7.99
C ILE A 220 2.55 -8.32 -7.99
N GLY A 221 1.34 -8.39 -8.53
CA GLY A 221 0.49 -9.59 -8.46
C GLY A 221 1.13 -10.82 -9.12
N GLY A 222 1.85 -10.65 -10.24
CA GLY A 222 2.59 -11.73 -10.89
C GLY A 222 3.66 -12.35 -9.98
N LYS A 223 4.41 -11.52 -9.25
CA LYS A 223 5.45 -11.97 -8.32
C LYS A 223 4.86 -12.74 -7.13
N LEU A 224 3.70 -12.30 -6.62
CA LEU A 224 3.00 -13.01 -5.57
C LEU A 224 2.49 -14.38 -6.05
N ARG A 225 1.97 -14.49 -7.28
CA ARG A 225 1.56 -15.79 -7.85
C ARG A 225 2.75 -16.75 -7.99
N THR A 226 3.91 -16.27 -8.43
CA THR A 226 5.13 -17.08 -8.57
C THR A 226 5.65 -17.60 -7.23
N SER A 227 5.28 -17.00 -6.09
CA SER A 227 5.67 -17.50 -4.77
C SER A 227 4.94 -18.80 -4.37
N GLY A 228 3.89 -19.20 -5.12
CA GLY A 228 3.09 -20.39 -4.84
C GLY A 228 2.06 -20.21 -3.73
N VAL A 229 1.99 -19.05 -3.08
CA VAL A 229 0.99 -18.76 -2.05
C VAL A 229 -0.38 -18.55 -2.70
N PRO A 230 -1.44 -19.28 -2.28
CA PRO A 230 -2.77 -19.17 -2.86
C PRO A 230 -3.48 -17.90 -2.36
N PHE A 231 -3.12 -16.75 -2.93
CA PHE A 231 -3.61 -15.43 -2.51
C PHE A 231 -4.10 -14.60 -3.69
N VAL A 232 -5.34 -14.11 -3.62
CA VAL A 232 -5.92 -13.24 -4.66
C VAL A 232 -5.76 -11.78 -4.29
N LEU A 233 -5.06 -11.03 -5.13
CA LEU A 233 -4.90 -9.58 -5.00
C LEU A 233 -5.59 -8.90 -6.18
N SER A 234 -6.70 -8.22 -5.90
CA SER A 234 -7.50 -7.52 -6.90
C SER A 234 -7.57 -6.02 -6.60
N ALA A 235 -7.72 -5.23 -7.67
CA ALA A 235 -7.77 -3.78 -7.63
C ALA A 235 -9.22 -3.28 -7.51
N GLY A 236 -9.37 -2.12 -6.89
CA GLY A 236 -10.51 -1.24 -7.09
C GLY A 236 -10.15 0.23 -6.99
N GLN A 237 -11.10 1.09 -7.33
CA GLN A 237 -10.92 2.54 -7.32
C GLN A 237 -12.23 3.25 -6.95
N PRO A 238 -12.24 4.08 -5.89
CA PRO A 238 -13.39 4.94 -5.61
C PRO A 238 -13.52 6.02 -6.68
N SER A 239 -14.76 6.42 -7.00
CA SER A 239 -15.02 7.59 -7.83
C SER A 239 -14.53 8.87 -7.15
N SER A 240 -14.17 9.89 -7.93
CA SER A 240 -13.64 11.15 -7.38
C SER A 240 -14.69 11.95 -6.60
N ASP A 241 -15.98 11.76 -6.90
CA ASP A 241 -17.12 12.28 -6.13
C ASP A 241 -17.54 11.37 -4.96
N ARG A 242 -16.82 10.26 -4.76
CA ARG A 242 -17.00 9.25 -3.69
C ARG A 242 -18.37 8.56 -3.69
N LYS A 243 -19.13 8.61 -4.78
CA LYS A 243 -20.45 7.95 -4.87
C LYS A 243 -20.34 6.44 -5.05
N VAL A 244 -19.38 5.98 -5.83
CA VAL A 244 -19.25 4.57 -6.21
C VAL A 244 -17.82 4.08 -6.07
N VAL A 245 -17.63 2.77 -6.14
CA VAL A 245 -16.33 2.13 -6.28
C VAL A 245 -16.37 1.15 -7.44
N LEU A 246 -15.31 1.18 -8.24
CA LEU A 246 -15.10 0.30 -9.38
C LEU A 246 -14.18 -0.84 -8.99
N TYR A 247 -14.48 -2.05 -9.45
CA TYR A 247 -13.64 -3.24 -9.26
C TYR A 247 -13.54 -4.08 -10.54
N GLY A 248 -12.48 -4.87 -10.65
CA GLY A 248 -12.31 -5.85 -11.75
C GLY A 248 -12.23 -5.24 -13.16
N LEU A 249 -11.86 -3.94 -13.27
CA LEU A 249 -11.65 -3.30 -14.56
C LEU A 249 -10.36 -3.77 -15.22
N ARG A 250 -10.38 -3.94 -16.54
CA ARG A 250 -9.15 -4.15 -17.35
C ARG A 250 -8.23 -2.94 -17.31
N GLU A 251 -8.81 -1.75 -17.21
CA GLU A 251 -8.11 -0.48 -17.18
C GLU A 251 -8.94 0.52 -16.36
N TYR A 252 -8.31 1.19 -15.39
CA TYR A 252 -8.98 2.12 -14.48
C TYR A 252 -8.95 3.56 -15.03
N PRO A 253 -10.01 4.36 -14.80
CA PRO A 253 -10.00 5.77 -15.17
C PRO A 253 -9.07 6.57 -14.25
N ASN A 254 -8.84 7.85 -14.56
CA ASN A 254 -8.07 8.71 -13.67
C ASN A 254 -8.76 8.87 -12.28
N PRO A 255 -8.09 8.56 -11.14
CA PRO A 255 -8.69 8.58 -9.81
C PRO A 255 -9.09 9.99 -9.34
N GLN A 256 -8.47 11.04 -9.86
CA GLN A 256 -8.80 12.43 -9.50
C GLN A 256 -9.89 13.03 -10.40
N HIS A 257 -10.10 12.45 -11.59
CA HIS A 257 -11.12 12.89 -12.55
C HIS A 257 -12.01 11.72 -13.03
N CYS A 258 -12.62 11.01 -12.08
CA CYS A 258 -13.59 9.94 -12.34
C CYS A 258 -14.90 10.12 -11.55
N PRO A 259 -15.71 11.16 -11.85
CA PRO A 259 -17.07 11.23 -11.32
C PRO A 259 -17.95 10.08 -11.83
N LEU A 260 -19.14 9.92 -11.26
CA LEU A 260 -20.06 8.82 -11.55
C LEU A 260 -20.30 8.55 -13.05
N ASP A 261 -20.51 9.57 -13.87
CA ASP A 261 -20.76 9.42 -15.31
C ASP A 261 -19.56 8.83 -16.05
N VAL A 262 -18.34 9.21 -15.65
CA VAL A 262 -17.09 8.61 -16.14
C VAL A 262 -17.01 7.15 -15.72
N CYS A 263 -17.32 6.84 -14.46
CA CYS A 263 -17.33 5.47 -13.93
C CYS A 263 -18.29 4.56 -14.71
N LEU A 264 -19.51 5.02 -14.98
CA LEU A 264 -20.52 4.29 -15.76
C LEU A 264 -20.04 4.01 -17.18
N ARG A 265 -19.49 5.02 -17.86
CA ARG A 265 -18.91 4.85 -19.20
C ARG A 265 -17.74 3.86 -19.19
N TRP A 266 -16.80 4.03 -18.26
CA TRP A 266 -15.63 3.14 -18.15
C TRP A 266 -16.05 1.70 -17.91
N ARG A 267 -17.04 1.46 -17.06
CA ARG A 267 -17.58 0.12 -16.81
C ARG A 267 -18.13 -0.51 -18.10
N ARG A 268 -18.86 0.25 -18.91
CA ARG A 268 -19.40 -0.26 -20.20
C ARG A 268 -18.30 -0.56 -21.22
N GLU A 269 -17.23 0.24 -21.26
CA GLU A 269 -16.14 0.11 -22.24
C GLU A 269 -15.07 -0.91 -21.82
N LYS A 270 -14.74 -0.95 -20.53
CA LYS A 270 -13.59 -1.69 -19.99
C LYS A 270 -13.99 -2.92 -19.16
N GLY A 271 -15.27 -3.08 -18.84
CA GLY A 271 -15.81 -4.20 -18.06
C GLY A 271 -15.83 -3.91 -16.55
N GLY A 272 -15.84 -4.96 -15.74
CA GLY A 272 -15.82 -4.85 -14.28
C GLY A 272 -17.18 -4.52 -13.65
N TYR A 273 -17.12 -4.15 -12.37
CA TYR A 273 -18.27 -4.04 -11.48
C TYR A 273 -18.26 -2.68 -10.77
N LEU A 274 -19.45 -2.14 -10.55
CA LEU A 274 -19.70 -0.87 -9.89
C LEU A 274 -20.57 -1.10 -8.66
N PHE A 275 -20.03 -0.73 -7.50
CA PHE A 275 -20.75 -0.77 -6.23
C PHE A 275 -21.05 0.65 -5.75
N ARG A 276 -22.33 0.94 -5.48
CA ARG A 276 -22.78 2.26 -5.03
C ARG A 276 -22.86 2.35 -3.52
N ARG A 277 -22.60 3.50 -2.94
CA ARG A 277 -22.94 3.72 -1.52
C ARG A 277 -24.45 3.56 -1.29
N ALA A 278 -24.84 2.97 -0.17
CA ALA A 278 -26.24 2.67 0.09
C ALA A 278 -27.06 3.94 0.35
N TYR A 279 -26.53 4.89 1.14
CA TYR A 279 -27.23 6.13 1.50
C TYR A 279 -27.24 7.25 0.43
N LEU A 280 -26.88 6.97 -0.82
CA LEU A 280 -26.92 8.01 -1.85
C LEU A 280 -28.36 8.49 -2.11
N PRO A 281 -28.62 9.82 -2.05
CA PRO A 281 -29.94 10.36 -2.33
C PRO A 281 -30.28 10.31 -3.83
N GLU A 282 -29.28 10.33 -4.71
CA GLU A 282 -29.52 10.26 -6.15
C GLU A 282 -29.77 8.81 -6.60
N PRO A 283 -30.81 8.56 -7.42
CA PRO A 283 -31.00 7.25 -8.01
C PRO A 283 -29.88 6.96 -9.02
N ILE A 284 -29.25 5.80 -8.86
CA ILE A 284 -28.31 5.22 -9.82
C ILE A 284 -28.96 3.92 -10.29
N GLU A 285 -29.28 3.82 -11.57
CA GLU A 285 -29.98 2.62 -12.12
C GLU A 285 -29.01 1.49 -12.50
N GLU A 286 -27.77 1.83 -12.85
CA GLU A 286 -26.75 0.87 -13.29
C GLU A 286 -25.68 0.66 -12.21
N PHE A 287 -25.86 -0.38 -11.40
CA PHE A 287 -24.87 -0.85 -10.42
C PHE A 287 -25.07 -2.35 -10.15
N GLU A 288 -24.01 -3.03 -9.73
CA GLU A 288 -24.07 -4.46 -9.38
C GLU A 288 -24.45 -4.68 -7.93
N GLY A 289 -24.02 -3.82 -7.01
CA GLY A 289 -24.30 -3.98 -5.59
C GLY A 289 -24.02 -2.74 -4.74
N TYR A 290 -24.12 -2.90 -3.43
CA TYR A 290 -23.86 -1.84 -2.47
C TYR A 290 -22.42 -1.83 -1.94
N LEU A 291 -21.87 -0.65 -1.71
CA LEU A 291 -20.69 -0.42 -0.91
C LEU A 291 -21.17 -0.06 0.50
N LEU A 292 -20.88 -0.92 1.47
CA LEU A 292 -21.28 -0.75 2.86
C LEU A 292 -20.12 -0.29 3.74
N THR A 293 -20.41 0.61 4.65
CA THR A 293 -19.56 1.14 5.71
C THR A 293 -20.06 0.62 7.06
N GLU A 294 -19.26 0.78 8.11
CA GLU A 294 -19.61 0.30 9.46
C GLU A 294 -20.88 0.92 10.07
N TYR A 295 -21.37 2.02 9.49
CA TYR A 295 -22.55 2.76 9.94
C TYR A 295 -23.83 2.35 9.21
N GLU A 296 -23.72 1.57 8.12
CA GLU A 296 -24.87 1.11 7.35
C GLU A 296 -25.35 -0.23 7.95
N GLU A 297 -26.32 -0.15 8.87
CA GLU A 297 -26.93 -1.34 9.47
C GLU A 297 -27.65 -2.20 8.42
N ARG A 298 -27.73 -3.51 8.71
CA ARG A 298 -28.42 -4.53 7.90
C ARG A 298 -29.87 -4.18 7.54
N ASN A 299 -30.53 -3.36 8.36
CA ASN A 299 -31.95 -3.03 8.20
C ASN A 299 -32.22 -1.95 7.13
N TYR A 300 -31.20 -1.22 6.67
CA TYR A 300 -31.39 -0.11 5.72
C TYR A 300 -31.21 -0.51 4.26
N VAL A 301 -30.75 -1.74 4.00
CA VAL A 301 -30.40 -2.20 2.65
C VAL A 301 -30.97 -3.61 2.44
N ASP A 302 -31.61 -3.83 1.30
CA ASP A 302 -32.07 -5.17 0.90
C ASP A 302 -30.87 -6.02 0.41
N LEU A 303 -30.20 -6.66 1.37
CA LEU A 303 -29.05 -7.52 1.12
C LEU A 303 -29.44 -8.96 0.73
N GLU A 304 -30.75 -9.29 0.72
CA GLU A 304 -31.22 -10.55 0.13
C GLU A 304 -31.32 -10.42 -1.40
N SER A 305 -31.68 -9.23 -1.89
CA SER A 305 -31.84 -8.98 -3.33
C SER A 305 -30.60 -8.39 -4.01
N TYR A 306 -29.69 -7.78 -3.27
CA TYR A 306 -28.51 -7.11 -3.84
C TYR A 306 -27.20 -7.56 -3.20
N PRO A 307 -26.16 -7.83 -4.01
CA PRO A 307 -24.83 -8.12 -3.50
C PRO A 307 -24.18 -6.85 -2.93
N PHE A 308 -23.08 -7.03 -2.21
CA PHE A 308 -22.38 -5.91 -1.60
C PHE A 308 -20.89 -6.18 -1.40
N VAL A 309 -20.14 -5.11 -1.18
CA VAL A 309 -18.75 -5.10 -0.74
C VAL A 309 -18.62 -4.15 0.45
N LEU A 310 -17.61 -4.37 1.30
CA LEU A 310 -17.33 -3.45 2.40
C LEU A 310 -16.31 -2.40 1.98
N SER A 311 -16.52 -1.17 2.41
CA SER A 311 -15.49 -0.14 2.43
C SER A 311 -14.40 -0.54 3.41
N GLY A 312 -13.14 -0.25 3.11
CA GLY A 312 -12.06 -0.43 4.07
C GLY A 312 -12.30 0.34 5.37
N GLY A 313 -11.87 -0.25 6.47
CA GLY A 313 -11.82 0.42 7.78
C GLY A 313 -10.84 1.59 7.83
N GLN A 314 -10.82 2.29 8.96
CA GLN A 314 -9.88 3.39 9.18
C GLN A 314 -8.43 2.87 9.21
N PRO A 315 -7.45 3.69 8.77
CA PRO A 315 -6.05 3.37 8.96
C PRO A 315 -5.74 3.10 10.44
N TYR A 316 -4.86 2.12 10.71
CA TYR A 316 -4.42 1.71 12.06
C TYR A 316 -5.45 0.98 12.93
N GLU A 317 -6.66 0.77 12.45
CA GLU A 317 -7.65 -0.11 13.10
C GLU A 317 -7.63 -1.53 12.51
N TYR A 318 -8.32 -2.47 13.17
CA TYR A 318 -8.49 -3.81 12.61
C TYR A 318 -9.32 -3.73 11.31
N PRO A 319 -8.85 -4.29 10.18
CA PRO A 319 -9.54 -4.14 8.92
C PRO A 319 -10.91 -4.82 8.91
N THR A 320 -11.86 -4.22 8.19
CA THR A 320 -13.08 -4.91 7.79
C THR A 320 -12.75 -6.12 6.91
N SER A 321 -13.46 -7.22 7.10
CA SER A 321 -13.25 -8.43 6.31
C SER A 321 -14.56 -8.95 5.73
N MET A 322 -14.47 -9.79 4.70
CA MET A 322 -15.62 -10.53 4.20
C MET A 322 -15.25 -12.01 4.12
N VAL A 323 -16.25 -12.87 4.37
CA VAL A 323 -16.17 -14.31 4.20
C VAL A 323 -16.99 -14.69 2.98
N LEU A 324 -16.33 -15.33 2.01
CA LEU A 324 -16.95 -15.84 0.79
C LEU A 324 -17.23 -17.33 0.92
N PHE A 325 -18.37 -17.78 0.40
CA PHE A 325 -18.77 -19.19 0.37
C PHE A 325 -18.66 -19.71 -1.06
N LEU A 326 -17.52 -20.30 -1.40
CA LEU A 326 -17.26 -20.87 -2.73
C LEU A 326 -17.59 -22.37 -2.73
N PRO A 327 -18.17 -22.94 -3.80
CA PRO A 327 -18.48 -24.36 -3.81
C PRO A 327 -17.20 -25.18 -3.63
N CYS A 328 -17.27 -26.31 -2.95
CA CYS A 328 -16.10 -27.15 -2.65
C CYS A 328 -15.32 -27.63 -3.89
N SER A 329 -15.93 -27.57 -5.08
CA SER A 329 -15.32 -27.90 -6.37
C SER A 329 -14.56 -26.75 -7.03
N GLU A 330 -14.66 -25.52 -6.50
CA GLU A 330 -14.04 -24.33 -7.07
C GLU A 330 -12.82 -23.88 -6.26
N GLU A 331 -11.83 -23.34 -6.97
CA GLU A 331 -10.70 -22.67 -6.35
C GLU A 331 -10.96 -21.16 -6.24
N LEU A 332 -10.30 -20.54 -5.27
CA LEU A 332 -10.33 -19.09 -5.13
C LEU A 332 -9.48 -18.44 -6.23
N THR A 333 -10.15 -17.67 -7.08
CA THR A 333 -9.58 -16.84 -8.14
C THR A 333 -10.28 -15.48 -8.11
N GLU A 334 -9.77 -14.49 -8.84
CA GLU A 334 -10.46 -13.19 -8.94
C GLU A 334 -11.88 -13.34 -9.52
N GLU A 335 -12.06 -14.22 -10.51
CA GLU A 335 -13.37 -14.49 -11.12
C GLU A 335 -14.35 -15.14 -10.13
N THR A 336 -13.92 -16.22 -9.46
CA THR A 336 -14.76 -16.93 -8.48
C THR A 336 -15.04 -16.08 -7.23
N LEU A 337 -14.12 -15.19 -6.85
CA LEU A 337 -14.31 -14.18 -5.81
C LEU A 337 -15.47 -13.24 -6.16
N PHE A 338 -15.44 -12.59 -7.33
CA PHE A 338 -16.51 -11.67 -7.71
C PHE A 338 -17.83 -12.41 -7.96
N ARG A 339 -17.80 -13.61 -8.53
CA ARG A 339 -19.00 -14.44 -8.70
C ARG A 339 -19.68 -14.73 -7.35
N ALA A 340 -18.91 -15.13 -6.33
CA ALA A 340 -19.46 -15.37 -4.99
C ALA A 340 -20.09 -14.11 -4.39
N ILE A 341 -19.47 -12.94 -4.58
CA ILE A 341 -20.05 -11.66 -4.14
C ILE A 341 -21.37 -11.39 -4.87
N LEU A 342 -21.38 -11.44 -6.21
CA LEU A 342 -22.51 -11.08 -7.05
C LEU A 342 -23.72 -12.02 -6.88
N GLU A 343 -23.47 -13.29 -6.56
CA GLU A 343 -24.51 -14.29 -6.30
C GLU A 343 -25.02 -14.27 -4.84
N GLY A 344 -24.61 -13.30 -4.02
CA GLY A 344 -25.06 -13.20 -2.63
C GLY A 344 -24.51 -14.34 -1.76
N ARG A 345 -23.30 -14.82 -2.03
CA ARG A 345 -22.61 -15.87 -1.25
C ARG A 345 -21.47 -15.29 -0.42
N ALA A 346 -21.70 -14.13 0.19
CA ALA A 346 -20.72 -13.40 0.97
C ALA A 346 -21.34 -12.80 2.24
N VAL A 347 -20.56 -12.78 3.31
CA VAL A 347 -20.89 -12.11 4.58
C VAL A 347 -19.80 -11.11 4.91
N GLY A 348 -20.18 -9.87 5.15
CA GLY A 348 -19.31 -8.83 5.68
C GLY A 348 -19.15 -8.95 7.19
N VAL A 349 -17.94 -8.69 7.67
CA VAL A 349 -17.54 -8.75 9.07
C VAL A 349 -16.86 -7.43 9.41
N PHE A 350 -17.59 -6.56 10.11
CA PHE A 350 -17.04 -5.34 10.70
C PHE A 350 -16.28 -5.66 12.01
N PRO A 351 -15.48 -4.72 12.55
CA PRO A 351 -14.86 -4.90 13.86
C PRO A 351 -15.86 -5.34 14.92
N ARG A 352 -15.40 -6.17 15.86
CA ARG A 352 -16.19 -6.86 16.89
C ARG A 352 -17.16 -7.91 16.35
N ALA A 353 -16.84 -8.52 15.21
CA ALA A 353 -17.62 -9.59 14.58
C ALA A 353 -19.08 -9.22 14.28
N ARG A 354 -19.34 -7.94 13.97
CA ARG A 354 -20.66 -7.50 13.50
C ARG A 354 -20.88 -7.99 12.08
N LEU A 355 -21.89 -8.85 11.88
CA LEU A 355 -22.13 -9.57 10.64
C LEU A 355 -23.18 -8.88 9.78
N VAL A 356 -22.94 -8.82 8.46
CA VAL A 356 -23.87 -8.25 7.48
C VAL A 356 -23.91 -9.11 6.22
N GLY A 357 -25.10 -9.37 5.69
CA GLY A 357 -25.29 -10.14 4.46
C GLY A 357 -26.56 -10.99 4.44
N PRO A 358 -26.68 -11.89 3.46
CA PRO A 358 -27.84 -12.77 3.29
C PRO A 358 -28.02 -13.68 4.51
N ARG A 359 -29.27 -13.80 4.94
CA ARG A 359 -29.65 -14.50 6.17
C ARG A 359 -29.14 -15.92 6.24
N LYS A 360 -29.17 -16.64 5.11
CA LYS A 360 -28.63 -18.01 5.03
C LYS A 360 -27.20 -18.09 5.58
N PHE A 361 -26.32 -17.20 5.15
CA PHE A 361 -24.89 -17.26 5.49
C PHE A 361 -24.56 -16.54 6.81
N VAL A 362 -25.31 -15.49 7.17
CA VAL A 362 -25.17 -14.81 8.46
C VAL A 362 -25.54 -15.74 9.62
N GLU A 363 -26.63 -16.51 9.51
CA GLU A 363 -27.02 -17.49 10.54
C GLU A 363 -25.95 -18.59 10.69
N VAL A 364 -25.37 -19.05 9.58
CA VAL A 364 -24.28 -20.03 9.59
C VAL A 364 -23.07 -19.48 10.34
N LEU A 365 -22.55 -18.30 9.95
CA LEU A 365 -21.41 -17.72 10.65
C LEU A 365 -21.71 -17.37 12.11
N GLY A 366 -22.95 -16.94 12.42
CA GLY A 366 -23.39 -16.72 13.79
C GLY A 366 -23.26 -17.98 14.65
N LEU A 367 -23.76 -19.13 14.18
CA LEU A 367 -23.61 -20.38 14.91
C LEU A 367 -22.13 -20.77 15.06
N LEU A 368 -21.34 -20.60 14.00
CA LEU A 368 -19.91 -20.96 14.00
C LEU A 368 -19.06 -20.04 14.88
N LEU A 369 -19.46 -18.78 15.12
CA LEU A 369 -18.81 -17.89 16.10
C LEU A 369 -18.96 -18.43 17.52
N LEU A 370 -20.11 -19.03 17.86
CA LEU A 370 -20.35 -19.64 19.17
C LEU A 370 -19.65 -21.01 19.32
N GLU A 371 -19.57 -21.80 18.24
CA GLU A 371 -18.93 -23.12 18.24
C GLU A 371 -17.39 -23.07 18.13
N ARG A 372 -16.86 -22.01 17.51
CA ARG A 372 -15.44 -21.65 17.30
C ARG A 372 -14.59 -22.64 16.47
N ARG A 373 -14.65 -23.94 16.76
CA ARG A 373 -13.75 -24.97 16.22
C ARG A 373 -13.67 -24.96 14.70
N VAL A 374 -14.81 -24.84 14.02
CA VAL A 374 -14.86 -24.83 12.54
C VAL A 374 -14.19 -23.57 11.97
N LEU A 375 -14.37 -22.40 12.58
CA LEU A 375 -13.73 -21.15 12.12
C LEU A 375 -12.22 -21.19 12.35
N GLU A 376 -11.78 -21.66 13.51
CA GLU A 376 -10.35 -21.82 13.81
C GLU A 376 -9.66 -22.75 12.81
N ASP A 377 -10.38 -23.78 12.35
CA ASP A 377 -9.90 -24.71 11.34
C ASP A 377 -9.92 -24.10 9.93
N ALA A 378 -10.96 -23.35 9.58
CA ALA A 378 -11.11 -22.72 8.27
C ALA A 378 -10.13 -21.57 8.03
N PHE A 379 -9.80 -20.80 9.06
CA PHE A 379 -8.94 -19.62 8.99
C PHE A 379 -7.55 -19.82 9.61
N SER A 380 -7.22 -21.07 9.96
CA SER A 380 -5.91 -21.48 10.48
C SER A 380 -5.49 -20.78 11.77
N ASP A 381 -6.42 -20.42 12.66
CA ASP A 381 -6.12 -19.68 13.90
C ASP A 381 -5.18 -20.42 14.85
N ARG A 382 -5.00 -21.73 14.67
CA ARG A 382 -4.10 -22.57 15.48
C ARG A 382 -2.64 -22.51 15.08
N LEU A 383 -2.33 -22.07 13.86
CA LEU A 383 -0.99 -22.01 13.31
C LEU A 383 -0.81 -20.68 12.57
N ILE A 384 0.08 -19.83 13.05
CA ILE A 384 0.38 -18.55 12.39
C ILE A 384 1.81 -18.58 11.89
N VAL A 385 2.00 -18.28 10.60
CA VAL A 385 3.33 -18.25 9.96
C VAL A 385 3.74 -16.80 9.72
N ARG A 386 4.86 -16.39 10.30
CA ARG A 386 5.43 -15.04 10.19
C ARG A 386 6.82 -15.11 9.58
N PRO A 387 6.92 -15.15 8.24
CA PRO A 387 8.21 -15.15 7.58
C PRO A 387 8.72 -13.71 7.42
N LYS A 388 10.02 -13.51 7.63
CA LYS A 388 10.72 -12.25 7.40
C LYS A 388 12.14 -12.51 6.92
N VAL A 389 12.69 -11.56 6.17
CA VAL A 389 14.09 -11.62 5.75
C VAL A 389 14.92 -10.73 6.67
N GLU A 390 15.96 -11.29 7.28
CA GLU A 390 16.94 -10.58 8.08
C GLU A 390 18.33 -11.16 7.81
N GLY A 391 19.30 -10.30 7.47
CA GLY A 391 20.73 -10.68 7.39
C GLY A 391 21.04 -11.92 6.55
N GLY A 392 20.65 -11.92 5.27
CA GLY A 392 20.89 -13.04 4.35
C GLY A 392 20.10 -14.32 4.65
N GLU A 393 19.22 -14.32 5.65
CA GLU A 393 18.41 -15.46 6.05
C GLU A 393 16.90 -15.16 5.94
N LEU A 394 16.13 -16.18 5.62
CA LEU A 394 14.68 -16.21 5.82
C LEU A 394 14.40 -16.79 7.21
N ILE A 395 13.89 -15.94 8.09
CA ILE A 395 13.43 -16.32 9.42
C ILE A 395 11.95 -16.66 9.31
N VAL A 396 11.59 -17.90 9.65
CA VAL A 396 10.21 -18.37 9.69
C VAL A 396 9.83 -18.59 11.15
N GLU A 397 9.02 -17.69 11.68
CA GLU A 397 8.41 -17.87 13.00
C GLU A 397 7.05 -18.55 12.81
N VAL A 398 6.84 -19.69 13.46
CA VAL A 398 5.57 -20.42 13.43
C VAL A 398 5.01 -20.46 14.85
N GLU A 399 3.89 -19.79 15.08
CA GLU A 399 3.17 -19.82 16.35
C GLU A 399 2.17 -20.98 16.32
N ASN A 400 2.42 -21.99 17.17
CA ASN A 400 1.49 -23.10 17.38
C ASN A 400 0.63 -22.81 18.62
N ARG A 401 -0.63 -22.44 18.42
CA ARG A 401 -1.57 -22.16 19.53
C ARG A 401 -2.24 -23.41 20.10
N THR A 402 -1.83 -24.59 19.68
CA THR A 402 -2.24 -25.83 20.33
C THR A 402 -1.40 -26.09 21.58
N SER A 403 -1.93 -26.91 22.49
CA SER A 403 -1.22 -27.30 23.71
C SER A 403 -0.14 -28.37 23.47
N GLU A 404 -0.03 -28.91 22.26
CA GLU A 404 0.80 -30.06 21.94
C GLU A 404 1.84 -29.74 20.85
N GLU A 405 2.91 -30.54 20.81
CA GLU A 405 3.85 -30.49 19.69
C GLU A 405 3.22 -31.08 18.43
N VAL A 406 3.37 -30.39 17.30
CA VAL A 406 2.74 -30.78 16.04
C VAL A 406 3.82 -31.08 14.98
N PRO A 407 3.87 -32.29 14.39
CA PRO A 407 4.77 -32.57 13.28
C PRO A 407 4.35 -31.79 12.03
N ALA A 408 5.31 -31.12 11.39
CA ALA A 408 5.08 -30.27 10.23
C ALA A 408 6.17 -30.41 9.17
N GLU A 409 5.79 -30.23 7.92
CA GLU A 409 6.72 -30.01 6.80
C GLU A 409 6.71 -28.52 6.44
N VAL A 410 7.87 -27.85 6.54
CA VAL A 410 8.04 -26.44 6.16
C VAL A 410 8.80 -26.39 4.85
N TYR A 411 8.22 -25.77 3.82
CA TYR A 411 8.88 -25.59 2.53
C TYR A 411 8.71 -24.19 1.97
N THR A 412 9.61 -23.81 1.06
CA THR A 412 9.67 -22.44 0.52
C THR A 412 9.56 -22.42 -1.00
N SER A 413 9.21 -21.26 -1.56
CA SER A 413 9.24 -21.02 -3.01
C SER A 413 10.64 -21.13 -3.64
N LEU A 414 11.69 -21.25 -2.81
CA LEU A 414 13.08 -21.47 -3.23
C LEU A 414 13.47 -22.96 -3.23
N GLY A 415 12.55 -23.85 -2.83
CA GLY A 415 12.76 -25.30 -2.82
C GLY A 415 13.37 -25.86 -1.53
N ASN A 416 13.50 -25.07 -0.46
CA ASN A 416 13.87 -25.61 0.85
C ASN A 416 12.73 -26.51 1.37
N LEU A 417 13.09 -27.61 2.06
CA LEU A 417 12.15 -28.48 2.76
C LEU A 417 12.77 -28.91 4.09
N GLU A 418 12.08 -28.60 5.18
CA GLU A 418 12.45 -28.97 6.55
C GLU A 418 11.32 -29.75 7.20
N ARG A 419 11.64 -30.83 7.91
CA ARG A 419 10.68 -31.57 8.73
C ARG A 419 10.92 -31.26 10.18
N VAL A 420 9.95 -30.62 10.82
CA VAL A 420 10.09 -30.10 12.19
C VAL A 420 8.94 -30.52 13.08
N LYS A 421 9.15 -30.45 14.39
CA LYS A 421 8.08 -30.50 15.38
C LYS A 421 7.87 -29.09 15.89
N LEU A 422 6.68 -28.54 15.69
CA LEU A 422 6.31 -27.20 16.11
C LEU A 422 5.95 -27.23 17.59
N ALA A 423 6.81 -26.64 18.43
CA ALA A 423 6.56 -26.52 19.86
C ALA A 423 5.37 -25.60 20.13
N PRO A 424 4.60 -25.83 21.21
CA PRO A 424 3.55 -24.91 21.66
C PRO A 424 4.08 -23.47 21.79
N TRP A 425 3.26 -22.51 21.37
CA TRP A 425 3.48 -21.06 21.41
C TRP A 425 4.59 -20.51 20.51
N GLY A 426 5.43 -21.34 19.89
CA GLY A 426 6.41 -20.83 18.94
C GLY A 426 7.50 -21.80 18.52
N SER A 427 7.91 -21.71 17.26
CA SER A 427 9.11 -22.32 16.70
C SER A 427 9.74 -21.36 15.70
N ILE A 428 11.07 -21.30 15.65
CA ILE A 428 11.79 -20.40 14.74
C ILE A 428 12.70 -21.26 13.87
N LEU A 429 12.49 -21.20 12.55
CA LEU A 429 13.39 -21.77 11.55
C LEU A 429 14.21 -20.64 10.92
N ARG A 430 15.48 -20.92 10.61
CA ARG A 430 16.36 -20.04 9.86
C ARG A 430 16.81 -20.76 8.61
N LEU A 431 16.44 -20.22 7.46
CA LEU A 431 16.75 -20.80 6.17
C LEU A 431 17.71 -19.87 5.43
N PRO A 432 18.88 -20.34 5.00
CA PRO A 432 19.81 -19.50 4.25
C PRO A 432 19.18 -19.13 2.91
N LEU A 433 19.29 -17.86 2.52
CA LEU A 433 18.85 -17.41 1.21
C LEU A 433 19.96 -17.58 0.17
N PRO A 434 19.61 -17.97 -1.07
CA PRO A 434 20.60 -18.06 -2.14
C PRO A 434 21.15 -16.67 -2.45
N LYS A 435 22.47 -16.59 -2.58
CA LYS A 435 23.14 -15.40 -3.10
C LYS A 435 23.22 -15.55 -4.62
N SER A 436 22.32 -14.89 -5.34
CA SER A 436 22.32 -14.87 -6.81
C SER A 436 22.18 -13.44 -7.31
N SER A 437 23.01 -13.08 -8.28
CA SER A 437 22.96 -11.80 -8.99
C SER A 437 21.60 -11.54 -9.66
N GLU A 438 20.89 -12.61 -10.06
CA GLU A 438 19.57 -12.53 -10.69
C GLU A 438 18.49 -11.95 -9.76
N LEU A 439 18.74 -11.95 -8.45
CA LEU A 439 17.81 -11.48 -7.43
C LEU A 439 17.98 -9.99 -7.12
N LEU A 440 19.10 -9.38 -7.50
CA LEU A 440 19.44 -8.01 -7.14
C LEU A 440 18.61 -6.98 -7.90
N GLY A 441 18.30 -5.87 -7.23
CA GLY A 441 17.56 -4.76 -7.82
C GLY A 441 16.11 -5.10 -8.19
N ARG A 442 15.51 -6.10 -7.55
CA ARG A 442 14.12 -6.54 -7.78
C ARG A 442 13.48 -6.91 -6.44
N ASP A 443 12.18 -6.66 -6.30
CA ASP A 443 11.40 -7.19 -5.18
C ASP A 443 10.95 -8.61 -5.51
N HIS A 444 11.08 -9.51 -4.54
CA HIS A 444 10.65 -10.90 -4.62
C HIS A 444 9.69 -11.23 -3.49
N ALA A 445 8.68 -12.04 -3.79
CA ALA A 445 7.84 -12.67 -2.79
C ALA A 445 8.41 -14.05 -2.48
N LEU A 446 8.82 -14.26 -1.23
CA LEU A 446 9.24 -15.57 -0.75
C LEU A 446 8.05 -16.26 -0.10
N GLY A 447 7.52 -17.28 -0.77
CA GLY A 447 6.44 -18.11 -0.25
C GLY A 447 6.98 -19.06 0.80
N VAL A 448 6.27 -19.19 1.92
CA VAL A 448 6.54 -20.15 2.98
C VAL A 448 5.26 -20.95 3.23
N HIS A 449 5.42 -22.25 3.29
CA HIS A 449 4.34 -23.22 3.36
C HIS A 449 4.61 -24.15 4.53
N VAL A 450 3.62 -24.30 5.42
CA VAL A 450 3.70 -25.16 6.59
C VAL A 450 2.57 -26.17 6.50
N ARG A 451 2.91 -27.43 6.22
CA ARG A 451 1.96 -28.53 6.11
C ARG A 451 1.90 -29.33 7.41
N VAL A 452 0.70 -29.52 7.93
CA VAL A 452 0.39 -30.32 9.12
C VAL A 452 -0.74 -31.29 8.76
N GLY A 453 -0.40 -32.58 8.61
CA GLY A 453 -1.34 -33.56 8.07
C GLY A 453 -1.85 -33.13 6.69
N ASP A 454 -3.17 -33.04 6.53
CA ASP A 454 -3.82 -32.61 5.29
C ASP A 454 -4.02 -31.08 5.20
N ARG A 455 -3.56 -30.32 6.20
CA ARG A 455 -3.71 -28.87 6.24
C ARG A 455 -2.41 -28.17 5.87
N GLU A 456 -2.55 -27.00 5.26
CA GLU A 456 -1.42 -26.17 4.90
C GLU A 456 -1.69 -24.72 5.28
N VAL A 457 -0.71 -24.07 5.91
CA VAL A 457 -0.74 -22.66 6.28
C VAL A 457 0.37 -21.95 5.53
N HIS A 458 0.07 -20.76 5.04
CA HIS A 458 0.97 -20.02 4.18
C HIS A 458 1.43 -18.71 4.82
N GLY A 459 2.64 -18.30 4.47
CA GLY A 459 3.17 -16.97 4.74
C GLY A 459 3.92 -16.45 3.52
N VAL A 460 4.10 -15.13 3.45
CA VAL A 460 4.95 -14.52 2.43
C VAL A 460 5.88 -13.48 3.08
N ALA A 461 7.15 -13.48 2.68
CA ALA A 461 8.10 -12.45 3.06
C ALA A 461 8.45 -11.58 1.85
N ALA A 462 8.57 -10.28 2.08
CA ALA A 462 9.15 -9.37 1.12
C ALA A 462 10.67 -9.51 1.15
N TRP A 463 11.28 -9.80 0.01
CA TRP A 463 12.73 -9.78 -0.15
C TRP A 463 13.12 -8.74 -1.20
N CYS A 464 13.61 -7.59 -0.73
CA CYS A 464 14.04 -6.49 -1.58
C CYS A 464 15.55 -6.31 -1.41
N LEU A 465 16.32 -6.66 -2.44
CA LEU A 465 17.77 -6.43 -2.47
C LEU A 465 18.10 -5.23 -3.38
N PRO A 466 19.04 -4.37 -2.97
CA PRO A 466 19.52 -3.31 -3.85
C PRO A 466 20.20 -3.90 -5.10
N PRO A 467 20.26 -3.15 -6.20
CA PRO A 467 21.10 -3.54 -7.32
C PRO A 467 22.58 -3.51 -6.89
N ALA A 468 23.40 -4.40 -7.45
CA ALA A 468 24.84 -4.40 -7.21
C ALA A 468 25.50 -3.07 -7.64
N VAL A 469 24.95 -2.45 -8.70
CA VAL A 469 25.39 -1.16 -9.23
C VAL A 469 24.18 -0.27 -9.42
N ALA A 470 24.14 0.86 -8.71
CA ALA A 470 23.18 1.94 -8.92
C ALA A 470 23.90 3.19 -9.41
N ALA A 471 23.34 3.87 -10.42
CA ALA A 471 23.85 5.14 -10.95
C ALA A 471 22.67 5.88 -11.62
N PRO A 472 22.78 7.21 -11.90
CA PRO A 472 21.81 7.92 -12.71
C PRO A 472 21.59 7.23 -14.06
N SER A 473 20.35 7.19 -14.56
CA SER A 473 20.08 6.62 -15.89
C SER A 473 20.61 7.51 -17.02
N GLN A 474 20.72 8.82 -16.78
CA GLN A 474 21.17 9.79 -17.77
C GLN A 474 21.91 10.96 -17.10
N MET A 475 22.89 11.53 -17.80
CA MET A 475 23.65 12.70 -17.37
C MET A 475 23.99 13.61 -18.56
N TYR A 476 24.08 14.92 -18.32
CA TYR A 476 24.62 15.88 -19.29
C TYR A 476 25.97 16.43 -18.83
N ALA A 477 26.93 16.52 -19.74
CA ALA A 477 28.30 16.86 -19.43
C ALA A 477 28.95 17.74 -20.51
N VAL A 478 30.11 18.28 -20.18
CA VAL A 478 30.96 19.04 -21.10
C VAL A 478 32.20 18.23 -21.45
N PRO A 479 32.85 18.46 -22.61
CA PRO A 479 34.09 17.79 -22.96
C PRO A 479 35.16 17.88 -21.87
N GLY A 480 35.69 16.74 -21.44
CA GLY A 480 36.71 16.66 -20.39
C GLY A 480 36.51 15.47 -19.45
N GLU A 481 36.89 15.66 -18.18
CA GLU A 481 36.65 14.70 -17.11
C GLU A 481 35.17 14.76 -16.68
N VAL A 482 34.49 13.62 -16.74
CA VAL A 482 33.11 13.43 -16.29
C VAL A 482 33.12 12.44 -15.14
N ARG A 483 32.59 12.83 -13.97
CA ARG A 483 32.47 11.94 -12.81
C ARG A 483 31.06 11.40 -12.70
N VAL A 484 30.91 10.10 -12.91
CA VAL A 484 29.63 9.41 -12.76
C VAL A 484 29.49 8.95 -11.31
N PRO A 485 28.46 9.41 -10.56
CA PRO A 485 28.20 8.91 -9.23
C PRO A 485 27.63 7.50 -9.31
N VAL A 486 28.20 6.61 -8.50
CA VAL A 486 27.81 5.20 -8.43
C VAL A 486 27.60 4.82 -6.97
N THR A 487 26.62 3.97 -6.69
CA THR A 487 26.53 3.25 -5.43
C THR A 487 26.70 1.77 -5.71
N LEU A 488 27.66 1.16 -5.03
CA LEU A 488 27.93 -0.26 -5.11
C LEU A 488 27.32 -0.97 -3.91
N TRP A 489 26.86 -2.19 -4.14
CA TRP A 489 26.44 -3.11 -3.09
C TRP A 489 27.01 -4.49 -3.40
N SER A 490 27.39 -5.24 -2.37
CA SER A 490 27.87 -6.61 -2.52
C SER A 490 27.35 -7.51 -1.41
N SER A 491 26.95 -8.71 -1.81
CA SER A 491 26.50 -9.78 -0.92
C SER A 491 27.65 -10.46 -0.15
N GLU A 492 28.90 -10.26 -0.56
CA GLU A 492 30.10 -10.83 0.06
C GLU A 492 30.98 -9.74 0.68
N GLY A 493 30.97 -8.54 0.11
CA GLY A 493 31.90 -7.46 0.46
C GLY A 493 33.34 -7.74 -0.03
N GLY A 494 34.27 -6.87 0.38
CA GLY A 494 35.67 -6.89 -0.04
C GLY A 494 35.93 -6.04 -1.29
N GLU A 495 36.99 -6.38 -2.00
CA GLU A 495 37.43 -5.67 -3.20
C GLU A 495 36.58 -6.08 -4.42
N VAL A 496 35.69 -5.20 -4.86
CA VAL A 496 34.82 -5.41 -6.02
C VAL A 496 35.44 -4.77 -7.26
N GLU A 497 35.64 -5.56 -8.31
CA GLU A 497 36.03 -5.05 -9.62
C GLU A 497 34.83 -4.44 -10.34
N VAL A 498 34.97 -3.18 -10.75
CA VAL A 498 33.99 -2.45 -11.55
C VAL A 498 34.57 -2.28 -12.95
N ARG A 499 34.04 -3.03 -13.91
CA ARG A 499 34.32 -2.86 -15.32
C ARG A 499 33.50 -1.69 -15.86
N VAL A 500 34.16 -0.78 -16.55
CA VAL A 500 33.60 0.42 -17.14
C VAL A 500 33.83 0.36 -18.64
N GLU A 501 32.77 0.14 -19.41
CA GLU A 501 32.83 0.14 -20.88
C GLU A 501 32.12 1.39 -21.41
N VAL A 502 32.80 2.18 -22.23
CA VAL A 502 32.22 3.38 -22.83
C VAL A 502 32.00 3.14 -24.33
N PHE A 503 30.79 3.37 -24.80
CA PHE A 503 30.40 3.26 -26.19
C PHE A 503 30.00 4.64 -26.74
N GLY A 504 30.65 5.10 -27.79
CA GLY A 504 30.27 6.28 -28.56
C GLY A 504 29.72 5.86 -29.91
N GLU A 505 28.54 6.36 -30.29
CA GLU A 505 27.87 6.01 -31.57
C GLU A 505 27.74 4.48 -31.79
N GLY A 506 27.57 3.72 -30.70
CA GLY A 506 27.46 2.26 -30.74
C GLY A 506 28.80 1.50 -30.83
N THR A 507 29.93 2.19 -30.95
CA THR A 507 31.27 1.58 -30.95
C THR A 507 31.92 1.75 -29.59
N LYS A 508 32.56 0.70 -29.07
CA LYS A 508 33.33 0.76 -27.82
C LYS A 508 34.55 1.65 -28.01
N VAL A 509 34.64 2.75 -27.25
CA VAL A 509 35.69 3.76 -27.33
C VAL A 509 36.66 3.73 -26.14
N ALA A 510 36.25 3.18 -25.00
CA ALA A 510 37.11 2.98 -23.84
C ALA A 510 36.66 1.77 -23.03
N GLU A 511 37.60 1.16 -22.31
CA GLU A 511 37.37 0.14 -21.31
C GLU A 511 38.39 0.30 -20.20
N GLU A 512 37.92 0.30 -18.96
CA GLU A 512 38.75 0.32 -17.77
C GLU A 512 38.17 -0.64 -16.73
N VAL A 513 39.04 -1.17 -15.88
CA VAL A 513 38.63 -1.88 -14.68
C VAL A 513 39.20 -1.12 -13.49
N THR A 514 38.31 -0.68 -12.62
CA THR A 514 38.67 -0.07 -11.35
C THR A 514 38.21 -0.95 -10.20
N LYS A 515 38.72 -0.69 -9.00
CA LYS A 515 38.43 -1.48 -7.81
C LYS A 515 37.87 -0.60 -6.71
N ALA A 516 36.86 -1.10 -6.02
CA ALA A 516 36.23 -0.43 -4.90
C ALA A 516 36.16 -1.38 -3.70
N GLU A 517 36.52 -0.87 -2.51
CA GLU A 517 36.32 -1.60 -1.26
C GLU A 517 34.86 -1.45 -0.83
N VAL A 518 34.09 -2.54 -0.91
CA VAL A 518 32.67 -2.57 -0.60
C VAL A 518 32.47 -3.37 0.68
N ARG A 519 31.76 -2.81 1.66
CA ARG A 519 31.43 -3.56 2.87
C ARG A 519 30.26 -4.51 2.59
N HIS A 520 30.32 -5.70 3.20
CA HIS A 520 29.27 -6.71 3.11
C HIS A 520 27.90 -6.12 3.45
N GLU A 521 26.96 -6.22 2.50
CA GLU A 521 25.58 -5.74 2.58
C GLU A 521 25.41 -4.24 2.90
N VAL A 522 26.40 -3.41 2.57
CA VAL A 522 26.35 -1.96 2.78
C VAL A 522 26.44 -1.21 1.45
N LEU A 523 25.50 -0.28 1.25
CA LEU A 523 25.56 0.68 0.15
C LEU A 523 26.82 1.53 0.26
N THR A 524 27.70 1.41 -0.72
CA THR A 524 29.02 2.06 -0.76
C THR A 524 29.05 3.08 -1.89
N PRO A 525 29.07 4.39 -1.60
CA PRO A 525 29.26 5.41 -2.61
C PRO A 525 30.62 5.29 -3.29
N PHE A 526 30.63 5.50 -4.61
CA PHE A 526 31.80 5.42 -5.47
C PHE A 526 31.67 6.46 -6.60
N GLU A 527 32.79 6.91 -7.17
CA GLU A 527 32.79 7.80 -8.32
C GLU A 527 33.63 7.18 -9.43
N VAL A 528 33.09 7.13 -10.65
CA VAL A 528 33.80 6.67 -11.84
C VAL A 528 34.23 7.90 -12.67
N PRO A 529 35.52 8.24 -12.71
CA PRO A 529 36.03 9.29 -13.59
C PRO A 529 36.11 8.77 -15.04
N LEU A 530 35.60 9.53 -15.99
CA LEU A 530 35.60 9.23 -17.42
C LEU A 530 36.22 10.39 -18.20
N GLN A 531 37.11 10.09 -19.13
CA GLN A 531 37.67 11.11 -20.02
C GLN A 531 36.88 11.16 -21.34
N LEU A 532 35.86 12.02 -21.43
CA LEU A 532 35.01 12.19 -22.60
C LEU A 532 35.32 13.52 -23.30
N GLY A 533 36.39 13.53 -24.11
CA GLY A 533 36.92 14.76 -24.72
C GLY A 533 36.19 15.25 -25.98
N ARG A 534 35.23 14.50 -26.53
CA ARG A 534 34.49 14.88 -27.73
C ARG A 534 33.00 15.02 -27.42
N PRO A 535 32.30 16.00 -28.02
CA PRO A 535 30.85 16.04 -27.98
C PRO A 535 30.24 14.79 -28.64
N GLY A 536 29.15 14.29 -28.09
CA GLY A 536 28.45 13.11 -28.58
C GLY A 536 27.59 12.43 -27.51
N ASN A 537 26.84 11.43 -27.94
CA ASN A 537 26.06 10.56 -27.05
C ASN A 537 26.88 9.32 -26.72
N TYR A 538 27.12 9.11 -25.43
CA TYR A 538 27.86 7.96 -24.91
C TYR A 538 26.93 7.07 -24.10
N ARG A 539 27.16 5.76 -24.18
CA ARG A 539 26.61 4.78 -23.24
C ARG A 539 27.75 4.25 -22.38
N VAL A 540 27.61 4.39 -21.08
CA VAL A 540 28.57 3.90 -20.10
C VAL A 540 27.96 2.68 -19.44
N LYS A 541 28.52 1.51 -19.70
CA LYS A 541 28.13 0.27 -19.05
C LYS A 541 29.05 0.04 -17.85
N LEU A 542 28.44 -0.01 -16.67
CA LEU A 542 29.09 -0.29 -15.40
C LEU A 542 28.72 -1.72 -15.00
N SER A 543 29.71 -2.59 -14.80
CA SER A 543 29.47 -4.00 -14.48
C SER A 543 30.36 -4.48 -13.34
N THR A 544 29.78 -5.25 -12.43
CA THR A 544 30.48 -6.07 -11.43
C THR A 544 30.21 -7.55 -11.72
N SER A 545 30.76 -8.46 -10.93
CA SER A 545 30.38 -9.88 -10.97
C SER A 545 28.91 -10.14 -10.62
N GLU A 546 28.29 -9.23 -9.86
CA GLU A 546 26.93 -9.38 -9.33
C GLU A 546 25.86 -8.61 -10.13
N GLY A 547 26.23 -7.69 -11.02
CA GLY A 547 25.23 -6.97 -11.81
C GLY A 547 25.79 -5.85 -12.68
N GLU A 548 24.91 -5.19 -13.43
CA GLU A 548 25.27 -4.12 -14.34
C GLU A 548 24.25 -2.98 -14.38
N LYS A 549 24.71 -1.79 -14.77
CA LYS A 549 23.90 -0.60 -15.01
C LYS A 549 24.44 0.14 -16.23
N GLU A 550 23.56 0.52 -17.15
CA GLU A 550 23.89 1.42 -18.25
C GLU A 550 23.49 2.87 -17.89
N VAL A 551 24.36 3.81 -18.22
CA VAL A 551 24.17 5.25 -18.05
C VAL A 551 24.33 5.93 -19.41
N GLN A 552 23.35 6.72 -19.83
CA GLN A 552 23.51 7.60 -20.99
C GLN A 552 24.22 8.89 -20.56
N VAL A 553 25.38 9.18 -21.15
CA VAL A 553 26.11 10.44 -20.93
C VAL A 553 26.11 11.23 -22.21
N VAL A 554 25.42 12.37 -22.20
CA VAL A 554 25.39 13.32 -23.31
C VAL A 554 26.47 14.36 -23.07
N VAL A 555 27.45 14.43 -23.98
CA VAL A 555 28.54 15.41 -23.91
C VAL A 555 28.31 16.47 -24.97
N ALA A 556 28.22 17.73 -24.57
CA ALA A 556 28.02 18.83 -25.49
C ALA A 556 29.10 19.90 -25.34
N ALA A 557 29.59 20.40 -26.47
CA ALA A 557 30.48 21.57 -26.46
C ALA A 557 29.78 22.75 -25.79
N GLN A 558 30.57 23.59 -25.11
CA GLN A 558 30.09 24.78 -24.43
C GLN A 558 30.89 25.98 -24.90
N THR A 559 30.18 27.01 -25.37
CA THR A 559 30.77 28.25 -25.88
C THR A 559 30.63 29.43 -24.91
N GLY A 560 29.78 29.30 -23.90
CA GLY A 560 29.47 30.33 -22.91
C GLY A 560 30.14 30.09 -21.57
N ARG A 561 29.88 30.98 -20.62
CA ARG A 561 30.42 30.92 -19.25
C ARG A 561 29.29 31.08 -18.24
N ALA A 562 29.38 30.31 -17.17
CA ALA A 562 28.52 30.42 -16.00
C ALA A 562 29.36 30.72 -14.75
N VAL A 563 28.72 31.28 -13.73
CA VAL A 563 29.26 31.59 -12.40
C VAL A 563 28.31 31.11 -11.32
N ALA A 564 28.84 30.66 -10.19
CA ALA A 564 28.12 30.29 -9.00
C ALA A 564 28.67 31.06 -7.81
N TYR A 565 27.80 31.66 -7.01
CA TYR A 565 28.20 32.47 -5.88
C TYR A 565 27.15 32.44 -4.77
N ARG A 566 27.50 32.99 -3.61
CA ARG A 566 26.57 33.13 -2.48
C ARG A 566 26.10 34.56 -2.36
N GLU A 567 24.81 34.72 -2.11
CA GLU A 567 24.17 36.01 -1.87
C GLU A 567 23.00 35.76 -0.90
N ASP A 568 22.79 36.66 0.06
CA ASP A 568 21.58 36.67 0.89
C ASP A 568 20.54 37.50 0.13
N PHE A 569 19.73 36.82 -0.67
CA PHE A 569 18.92 37.42 -1.72
C PHE A 569 17.64 38.07 -1.17
N ASP A 570 17.15 37.60 -0.03
CA ASP A 570 15.95 38.14 0.64
C ASP A 570 16.23 38.86 1.98
N ALA A 571 17.51 38.99 2.34
CA ALA A 571 18.01 39.66 3.53
C ALA A 571 17.52 39.02 4.84
N ASP A 572 17.34 37.70 4.85
CA ASP A 572 16.91 36.93 6.03
C ASP A 572 18.08 36.45 6.91
N GLY A 573 19.33 36.67 6.46
CA GLY A 573 20.55 36.26 7.15
C GLY A 573 21.05 34.86 6.78
N LEU A 574 20.40 34.17 5.85
CA LEU A 574 20.84 32.92 5.24
C LEU A 574 21.31 33.20 3.81
N SER A 575 22.48 32.66 3.43
CA SER A 575 22.95 32.83 2.05
C SER A 575 22.40 31.74 1.14
N GLU A 576 21.72 32.16 0.08
CA GLU A 576 21.42 31.33 -1.08
C GLU A 576 22.68 30.99 -1.86
N VAL A 577 22.57 29.98 -2.72
CA VAL A 577 23.53 29.75 -3.81
C VAL A 577 22.87 30.15 -5.12
N VAL A 578 23.49 31.06 -5.85
CA VAL A 578 23.04 31.53 -7.15
C VAL A 578 23.90 30.88 -8.23
N LEU A 579 23.28 30.30 -9.26
CA LEU A 579 23.93 29.85 -10.49
C LEU A 579 23.48 30.77 -11.63
N GLU A 580 24.40 31.38 -12.36
CA GLU A 580 24.07 32.37 -13.38
C GLU A 580 24.93 32.24 -14.64
N ASN A 581 24.31 32.43 -15.80
CA ASN A 581 25.00 32.58 -17.09
C ASN A 581 24.44 33.80 -17.86
N GLY A 582 24.74 33.91 -19.16
CA GLY A 582 24.24 35.01 -20.00
C GLY A 582 22.71 35.03 -20.20
N LEU A 583 22.05 33.88 -20.03
CA LEU A 583 20.65 33.65 -20.40
C LEU A 583 19.72 33.46 -19.21
N VAL A 584 20.18 32.81 -18.15
CA VAL A 584 19.37 32.45 -16.98
C VAL A 584 20.09 32.67 -15.66
N ARG A 585 19.29 32.81 -14.60
CA ARG A 585 19.72 32.81 -13.21
C ARG A 585 18.86 31.84 -12.40
N VAL A 586 19.52 31.01 -11.58
CA VAL A 586 18.89 30.03 -10.71
C VAL A 586 19.26 30.34 -9.27
N VAL A 587 18.29 30.44 -8.38
CA VAL A 587 18.53 30.70 -6.95
C VAL A 587 18.16 29.46 -6.15
N ILE A 588 19.07 28.98 -5.32
CA ILE A 588 18.91 27.79 -4.49
C ILE A 588 18.88 28.19 -3.02
N ILE A 589 17.79 27.87 -2.33
CA ILE A 589 17.62 28.16 -0.90
C ILE A 589 17.98 26.95 -0.03
N PRO A 590 18.43 27.17 1.22
CA PRO A 590 18.68 26.08 2.16
C PRO A 590 17.43 25.25 2.48
N TYR A 591 16.25 25.86 2.62
CA TYR A 591 15.02 25.15 3.01
C TYR A 591 14.54 24.18 1.94
N GLY A 592 14.67 22.88 2.21
CA GLY A 592 14.43 21.79 1.26
C GLY A 592 15.49 21.69 0.17
N GLY A 593 16.56 22.51 0.20
CA GLY A 593 17.60 22.51 -0.83
C GLY A 593 17.03 22.71 -2.24
N ARG A 594 16.08 23.62 -2.43
CA ARG A 594 15.29 23.76 -3.66
C ARG A 594 15.79 24.92 -4.53
N ALA A 595 15.70 24.76 -5.85
CA ALA A 595 15.79 25.89 -6.78
C ALA A 595 14.49 26.70 -6.67
N ILE A 596 14.52 27.82 -5.94
CA ILE A 596 13.36 28.67 -5.66
C ILE A 596 13.01 29.59 -6.84
N GLU A 597 14.02 29.95 -7.64
CA GLU A 597 13.87 30.72 -8.87
C GLU A 597 14.61 30.05 -10.02
N TYR A 598 14.04 30.18 -11.21
CA TYR A 598 14.66 29.91 -12.50
C TYR A 598 14.22 31.02 -13.48
N THR A 599 15.06 32.05 -13.59
CA THR A 599 14.75 33.32 -14.27
C THR A 599 15.35 33.39 -15.65
N LEU A 600 14.54 33.68 -16.68
CA LEU A 600 14.99 34.04 -18.03
C LEU A 600 15.40 35.52 -18.07
N LYS A 601 16.70 35.80 -18.21
CA LYS A 601 17.26 37.16 -18.11
C LYS A 601 16.75 38.11 -19.19
N LYS A 602 16.50 37.60 -20.41
CA LYS A 602 16.00 38.41 -21.54
C LYS A 602 14.62 39.03 -21.26
N ARG A 603 13.80 38.35 -20.45
CA ARG A 603 12.44 38.77 -20.09
C ARG A 603 12.33 39.31 -18.66
N ALA A 604 13.32 39.02 -17.82
CA ALA A 604 13.27 39.21 -16.38
C ALA A 604 12.10 38.45 -15.73
N GLU A 605 11.85 37.23 -16.22
CA GLU A 605 10.72 36.41 -15.79
C GLU A 605 11.17 35.10 -15.14
N ASN A 606 10.57 34.79 -14.00
CA ASN A 606 10.78 33.55 -13.26
C ASN A 606 9.74 32.51 -13.67
N LEU A 607 10.18 31.33 -14.10
CA LEU A 607 9.28 30.29 -14.60
C LEU A 607 8.70 29.40 -13.50
N LEU A 608 9.21 29.54 -12.27
CA LEU A 608 8.74 28.79 -11.11
C LEU A 608 7.84 29.66 -10.24
N PHE A 609 6.78 29.06 -9.69
CA PHE A 609 6.02 29.69 -8.62
C PHE A 609 6.92 29.86 -7.39
N LYS A 610 6.80 30.97 -6.67
CA LYS A 610 7.63 31.28 -5.52
C LYS A 610 6.86 32.01 -4.42
N VAL A 611 7.06 31.56 -3.20
CA VAL A 611 6.81 32.27 -1.95
C VAL A 611 8.08 32.18 -1.12
N TRP A 612 8.71 33.32 -0.81
CA TRP A 612 9.87 33.35 0.07
C TRP A 612 9.54 32.72 1.43
N PRO A 613 10.49 32.02 2.10
CA PRO A 613 10.28 31.40 3.40
C PRO A 613 9.97 32.39 4.52
N LYS A 614 8.75 32.90 4.57
CA LYS A 614 8.28 33.81 5.60
C LYS A 614 7.39 33.08 6.60
N THR A 615 7.37 33.60 7.82
CA THR A 615 6.37 33.21 8.82
C THR A 615 4.97 33.40 8.22
N PRO A 616 4.14 32.35 8.17
CA PRO A 616 2.78 32.45 7.67
C PRO A 616 1.92 33.44 8.47
N PRO A 617 0.94 34.12 7.85
CA PRO A 617 -0.08 34.88 8.59
C PRO A 617 -0.89 34.02 9.56
N ASP A 618 -1.03 32.72 9.27
CA ASP A 618 -1.75 31.73 10.06
C ASP A 618 -0.82 30.87 10.95
N ARG A 619 0.42 31.31 11.23
CA ARG A 619 1.37 30.56 12.07
C ARG A 619 0.85 30.23 13.46
N GLU A 620 0.00 31.10 14.00
CA GLU A 620 -0.63 30.92 15.31
C GLU A 620 -1.70 29.82 15.32
N ASP A 621 -2.16 29.33 14.15
CA ASP A 621 -3.02 28.15 14.08
C ASP A 621 -2.22 26.91 14.55
N PRO A 622 -2.63 26.26 15.66
CA PRO A 622 -1.94 25.08 16.18
C PRO A 622 -1.90 23.91 15.17
N ALA A 623 -2.84 23.84 14.24
CA ALA A 623 -2.87 22.86 13.17
C ALA A 623 -1.92 23.20 12.02
N ARG A 624 -1.39 24.43 11.95
CA ARG A 624 -0.60 24.91 10.80
C ARG A 624 0.64 24.08 10.51
N ARG A 625 1.29 23.57 11.56
CA ARG A 625 2.49 22.70 11.44
C ARG A 625 2.21 21.36 10.76
N ARG A 626 0.95 20.98 10.59
CA ARG A 626 0.51 19.75 9.90
C ARG A 626 0.10 20.00 8.45
N ASN A 627 -0.06 21.25 8.03
CA ASN A 627 -0.49 21.62 6.70
C ASN A 627 0.71 21.82 5.77
N PHE A 628 0.54 21.48 4.49
CA PHE A 628 1.52 21.78 3.46
C PHE A 628 1.76 23.29 3.32
N TRP A 629 3.00 23.66 2.98
CA TRP A 629 3.40 25.03 2.70
C TRP A 629 4.28 25.07 1.44
N PRO A 630 3.77 25.58 0.31
CA PRO A 630 4.50 25.65 -0.94
C PRO A 630 5.34 26.91 -0.92
N TYR A 631 6.60 26.80 -0.49
CA TYR A 631 7.57 27.84 -0.82
C TYR A 631 7.70 27.98 -2.35
N GLY A 632 7.28 26.98 -3.13
CA GLY A 632 7.44 26.99 -4.58
C GLY A 632 8.81 26.48 -4.98
N GLY A 633 9.19 26.79 -6.22
CA GLY A 633 10.41 26.31 -6.83
C GLY A 633 10.34 24.83 -7.24
N LEU A 634 11.50 24.20 -7.27
CA LEU A 634 11.66 22.76 -7.44
C LEU A 634 11.62 22.04 -6.09
N GLU A 635 10.43 21.61 -5.69
CA GLU A 635 10.18 20.86 -4.45
C GLU A 635 10.22 19.35 -4.67
N GLU A 636 10.25 18.56 -3.60
CA GLU A 636 9.95 17.13 -3.64
C GLU A 636 8.88 16.79 -2.60
N PHE A 637 7.91 16.00 -3.04
CA PHE A 637 6.94 15.39 -2.17
C PHE A 637 7.47 14.06 -1.63
N LEU A 638 7.90 14.10 -0.39
CA LEU A 638 8.32 12.96 0.43
C LEU A 638 7.45 12.92 1.69
N GLY A 639 6.27 12.29 1.58
CA GLY A 639 5.25 12.34 2.62
C GLY A 639 4.43 13.65 2.64
N TYR A 640 3.29 13.65 3.33
CA TYR A 640 2.45 14.84 3.52
C TYR A 640 2.20 15.09 5.03
N PRO A 641 2.56 16.26 5.59
CA PRO A 641 3.38 17.30 4.97
C PRO A 641 4.80 16.78 4.69
N THR A 642 5.49 17.38 3.69
CA THR A 642 6.82 16.94 3.28
C THR A 642 7.81 17.21 4.42
N PHE A 643 8.41 16.15 4.98
CA PHE A 643 9.21 16.30 6.20
C PHE A 643 10.56 16.97 5.95
N MET A 644 11.06 16.94 4.71
CA MET A 644 12.32 17.60 4.34
C MET A 644 12.12 18.95 3.64
N GLY A 645 10.92 19.27 3.15
CA GLY A 645 10.68 20.54 2.45
C GLY A 645 10.91 21.77 3.34
N HIS A 646 10.79 21.60 4.66
CA HIS A 646 11.07 22.62 5.68
C HIS A 646 12.39 22.41 6.43
N HIS A 647 13.13 21.35 6.11
CA HIS A 647 14.43 21.08 6.70
C HIS A 647 15.50 21.93 6.01
N ALA A 648 16.46 22.49 6.76
CA ALA A 648 17.54 23.26 6.18
C ALA A 648 18.63 22.33 5.64
N PHE A 649 18.92 22.43 4.34
CA PHE A 649 19.95 21.67 3.66
C PHE A 649 21.28 22.43 3.73
N LYS A 650 22.38 21.69 3.76
CA LYS A 650 23.71 22.25 3.55
C LYS A 650 23.88 22.52 2.06
N LEU A 651 24.08 23.79 1.69
CA LEU A 651 24.44 24.19 0.34
C LEU A 651 25.95 24.27 0.18
N GLU A 652 26.50 23.78 -0.93
CA GLU A 652 27.93 23.77 -1.26
C GLU A 652 28.13 24.10 -2.75
N ILE A 653 29.04 25.02 -3.07
CA ILE A 653 29.45 25.27 -4.47
C ILE A 653 30.56 24.28 -4.80
N LEU A 654 30.30 23.37 -5.74
CA LEU A 654 31.26 22.36 -6.21
C LEU A 654 32.13 22.88 -7.36
N LYS A 655 31.59 23.81 -8.15
CA LYS A 655 32.31 24.50 -9.23
C LYS A 655 31.79 25.92 -9.38
N GLU A 656 32.68 26.88 -9.11
CA GLU A 656 32.37 28.31 -9.03
C GLU A 656 32.25 28.97 -10.40
N GLU A 657 33.05 28.57 -11.39
CA GLU A 657 33.02 29.20 -12.72
C GLU A 657 33.48 28.27 -13.85
N GLY A 658 33.10 28.65 -15.09
CA GLY A 658 33.62 28.04 -16.32
C GLY A 658 32.52 27.74 -17.34
N ALA A 659 32.76 26.74 -18.18
CA ALA A 659 31.79 26.24 -19.17
C ALA A 659 30.47 25.72 -18.55
N PHE A 660 30.51 25.40 -17.26
CA PHE A 660 29.35 25.09 -16.43
C PHE A 660 29.73 25.40 -14.97
N VAL A 661 28.72 25.55 -14.14
CA VAL A 661 28.86 25.67 -12.68
C VAL A 661 27.99 24.65 -11.98
N ARG A 662 28.34 24.36 -10.73
CA ARG A 662 27.69 23.28 -9.99
C ARG A 662 27.58 23.58 -8.50
N ALA A 663 26.42 23.30 -7.94
CA ALA A 663 26.17 23.35 -6.51
C ALA A 663 25.50 22.08 -6.03
N ARG A 664 25.69 21.74 -4.75
CA ARG A 664 25.07 20.61 -4.07
C ARG A 664 24.25 21.11 -2.89
N ALA A 665 23.05 20.56 -2.74
CA ALA A 665 22.26 20.66 -1.53
C ALA A 665 22.15 19.27 -0.89
N SER A 666 22.53 19.13 0.38
CA SER A 666 22.42 17.87 1.11
C SER A 666 21.63 18.02 2.41
N GLY A 667 20.69 17.09 2.63
CA GLY A 667 19.84 17.06 3.82
C GLY A 667 19.79 15.66 4.41
N GLU A 668 19.81 15.58 5.74
CA GLU A 668 19.63 14.33 6.48
C GLU A 668 18.66 14.55 7.64
N LEU A 669 17.60 13.74 7.70
CA LEU A 669 16.65 13.74 8.82
C LEU A 669 16.36 12.32 9.29
N LYS A 670 16.75 12.01 10.53
CA LYS A 670 16.51 10.71 11.18
C LYS A 670 17.00 9.52 10.33
N GLY A 671 18.17 9.66 9.71
CA GLY A 671 18.78 8.63 8.85
C GLY A 671 18.31 8.64 7.39
N ASN A 672 17.27 9.39 7.04
CA ASN A 672 16.86 9.62 5.65
C ASN A 672 17.76 10.67 5.02
N ARG A 673 18.34 10.37 3.85
CA ARG A 673 19.27 11.25 3.14
C ARG A 673 18.75 11.61 1.76
N LEU A 674 18.84 12.89 1.42
CA LEU A 674 18.57 13.42 0.09
C LEU A 674 19.69 14.39 -0.29
N GLU A 675 20.26 14.16 -1.46
CA GLU A 675 21.21 15.06 -2.08
C GLU A 675 20.72 15.47 -3.46
N LYS A 676 20.89 16.76 -3.77
CA LYS A 676 20.61 17.34 -5.09
C LYS A 676 21.84 18.03 -5.60
N THR A 677 22.22 17.73 -6.83
CA THR A 677 23.32 18.40 -7.52
C THR A 677 22.76 19.19 -8.68
N PHE A 678 22.88 20.51 -8.61
CA PHE A 678 22.43 21.46 -9.62
C PHE A 678 23.60 21.79 -10.54
N THR A 679 23.44 21.61 -11.85
CA THR A 679 24.42 22.00 -12.87
C THR A 679 23.80 22.98 -13.85
N LEU A 680 24.39 24.18 -13.98
CA LEU A 680 24.02 25.16 -15.00
C LEU A 680 25.12 25.26 -16.05
N TYR A 681 24.76 25.10 -17.33
CA TYR A 681 25.70 25.14 -18.46
C TYR A 681 25.84 26.55 -19.04
N GLY A 682 26.98 26.87 -19.65
CA GLY A 682 27.37 28.24 -19.97
C GLY A 682 26.66 28.87 -21.18
N ASP A 683 26.20 28.08 -22.16
CA ASP A 683 25.66 28.57 -23.43
C ASP A 683 24.17 28.27 -23.69
N GLY A 684 23.44 27.84 -22.67
CA GLY A 684 22.03 27.49 -22.79
C GLY A 684 21.20 27.88 -21.58
N THR A 685 19.94 27.50 -21.62
CA THR A 685 19.03 27.64 -20.48
C THR A 685 18.96 26.35 -19.67
N LEU A 686 19.51 25.23 -20.16
CA LEU A 686 19.44 23.93 -19.50
C LEU A 686 20.01 23.96 -18.06
N LEU A 687 19.16 23.61 -17.10
CA LEU A 687 19.52 23.30 -15.72
C LEU A 687 19.32 21.79 -15.50
N GLU A 688 20.38 21.09 -15.11
CA GLU A 688 20.32 19.70 -14.67
C GLU A 688 20.22 19.65 -13.14
N VAL A 689 19.34 18.80 -12.62
CA VAL A 689 19.20 18.50 -11.19
C VAL A 689 19.26 17.00 -10.98
N GLN A 690 20.37 16.53 -10.40
CA GLN A 690 20.60 15.11 -10.11
C GLN A 690 20.28 14.82 -8.65
N TYR A 691 19.42 13.84 -8.43
CA TYR A 691 18.94 13.38 -7.13
C TYR A 691 19.65 12.09 -6.73
N SER A 692 20.06 12.02 -5.47
CA SER A 692 20.48 10.79 -4.79
C SER A 692 19.69 10.65 -3.50
N VAL A 693 18.84 9.62 -3.41
CA VAL A 693 17.88 9.44 -2.32
C VAL A 693 18.10 8.10 -1.64
N HIS A 694 18.29 8.13 -0.33
CA HIS A 694 18.37 6.92 0.49
C HIS A 694 17.46 7.06 1.72
N LEU A 695 16.37 6.29 1.73
CA LEU A 695 15.39 6.28 2.81
C LEU A 695 15.37 4.90 3.50
N PRO A 696 16.13 4.71 4.59
CA PRO A 696 16.18 3.44 5.30
C PRO A 696 14.96 3.21 6.20
N THR A 697 14.08 4.21 6.39
CA THR A 697 12.84 4.03 7.15
C THR A 697 11.68 3.59 6.26
N ALA A 698 10.93 2.58 6.72
CA ALA A 698 9.69 2.16 6.08
C ALA A 698 8.63 3.28 6.08
N GLY A 699 7.79 3.34 5.04
CA GLY A 699 6.62 4.23 4.99
C GLY A 699 6.64 5.30 3.90
N ILE A 700 7.77 5.56 3.25
CA ILE A 700 7.88 6.49 2.11
C ILE A 700 8.43 5.73 0.90
N THR A 701 7.55 5.47 -0.05
CA THR A 701 7.80 4.57 -1.19
C THR A 701 7.70 5.28 -2.54
N VAL A 702 7.31 6.56 -2.54
CA VAL A 702 7.22 7.40 -3.73
C VAL A 702 7.77 8.78 -3.41
N MET A 703 8.60 9.30 -4.32
CA MET A 703 9.01 10.70 -4.39
C MET A 703 8.31 11.36 -5.58
N GLY A 704 7.50 12.37 -5.34
CA GLY A 704 7.05 13.25 -6.42
C GLY A 704 8.04 14.39 -6.56
N VAL A 705 8.86 14.40 -7.61
CA VAL A 705 9.69 15.58 -7.90
C VAL A 705 8.77 16.65 -8.45
N ASN A 706 8.73 17.82 -7.83
CA ASN A 706 7.62 18.77 -7.95
C ASN A 706 8.10 20.19 -8.29
N PRO A 707 8.42 20.48 -9.56
CA PRO A 707 8.46 21.84 -10.06
C PRO A 707 7.07 22.48 -9.94
N LEU A 708 6.95 23.51 -9.10
CA LEU A 708 5.78 24.38 -9.09
C LEU A 708 6.02 25.48 -10.11
N VAL A 709 5.22 25.48 -11.16
CA VAL A 709 5.34 26.32 -12.34
C VAL A 709 4.37 27.48 -12.27
N LYS A 710 4.86 28.64 -12.71
CA LYS A 710 4.07 29.82 -13.05
C LYS A 710 4.70 30.44 -14.28
N LEU A 711 4.04 30.31 -15.43
CA LEU A 711 4.52 30.90 -16.69
C LEU A 711 3.87 32.28 -16.85
N GLY A 712 4.62 33.22 -17.41
CA GLY A 712 4.18 34.60 -17.59
C GLY A 712 3.89 35.35 -16.29
N SER A 713 3.27 36.51 -16.44
CA SER A 713 2.95 37.40 -15.32
C SER A 713 1.85 36.85 -14.40
N VAL A 714 0.99 35.96 -14.90
CA VAL A 714 -0.23 35.46 -14.26
C VAL A 714 -0.52 34.04 -14.72
N SER A 715 -0.80 33.14 -13.77
CA SER A 715 -1.18 31.76 -14.11
C SER A 715 -2.69 31.63 -14.24
N ASP A 716 -3.17 31.42 -15.46
CA ASP A 716 -4.58 31.27 -15.79
C ASP A 716 -4.77 30.43 -17.06
N THR A 717 -5.93 30.53 -17.72
CA THR A 717 -6.27 29.75 -18.91
C THR A 717 -5.32 29.93 -20.10
N ARG A 718 -4.38 30.89 -20.08
CA ARG A 718 -3.32 31.02 -21.09
C ARG A 718 -2.20 30.00 -20.93
N ASP A 719 -2.06 29.42 -19.74
CA ASP A 719 -1.14 28.34 -19.46
C ASP A 719 -1.69 27.02 -20.05
N VAL A 720 -0.90 26.43 -20.94
CA VAL A 720 -1.18 25.14 -21.59
C VAL A 720 -0.02 24.18 -21.40
N TYR A 721 -0.33 22.94 -21.07
CA TYR A 721 0.63 21.88 -20.82
C TYR A 721 0.45 20.71 -21.79
N TYR A 722 1.57 20.17 -22.25
CA TYR A 722 1.66 19.17 -23.31
C TYR A 722 2.37 17.92 -22.80
N PHE A 723 1.73 16.76 -22.99
CA PHE A 723 2.17 15.46 -22.48
C PHE A 723 2.29 14.47 -23.64
N PRO A 724 3.50 13.96 -23.96
CA PRO A 724 3.68 12.92 -24.97
C PRO A 724 3.31 11.55 -24.36
N THR A 725 2.02 11.21 -24.31
CA THR A 725 1.53 9.99 -23.66
C THR A 725 1.63 8.77 -24.58
N ILE A 726 1.42 7.58 -24.01
CA ILE A 726 1.30 6.33 -24.79
C ILE A 726 0.15 6.38 -25.82
N ASN A 727 -0.81 7.28 -25.65
CA ASN A 727 -1.96 7.46 -26.54
C ASN A 727 -1.78 8.62 -27.54
N GLY A 728 -0.61 9.27 -27.54
CA GLY A 728 -0.31 10.43 -28.37
C GLY A 728 -0.04 11.69 -27.56
N LEU A 729 0.06 12.83 -28.25
CA LEU A 729 0.26 14.12 -27.59
C LEU A 729 -1.07 14.60 -26.99
N GLU A 730 -1.10 14.77 -25.67
CA GLU A 730 -2.25 15.27 -24.94
C GLU A 730 -2.01 16.70 -24.44
N GLU A 731 -3.04 17.54 -24.52
CA GLU A 731 -3.03 18.94 -24.10
C GLU A 731 -3.90 19.13 -22.86
N ARG A 732 -3.45 19.91 -21.88
CA ARG A 732 -4.24 20.36 -20.73
C ARG A 732 -4.05 21.85 -20.48
N ARG A 733 -5.17 22.58 -20.50
CA ARG A 733 -5.23 23.99 -20.13
C ARG A 733 -5.52 24.16 -18.65
N VAL A 734 -5.03 25.23 -18.03
CA VAL A 734 -5.33 25.53 -16.62
C VAL A 734 -6.81 25.81 -16.41
N VAL A 735 -7.39 25.18 -15.40
CA VAL A 735 -8.76 25.38 -14.93
C VAL A 735 -8.74 26.25 -13.68
N HIS A 736 -9.23 27.48 -13.77
CA HIS A 736 -9.18 28.45 -12.66
C HIS A 736 -10.33 28.31 -11.65
N THR A 737 -11.36 27.53 -11.97
CA THR A 737 -12.62 27.42 -11.20
C THR A 737 -12.61 26.33 -10.13
N ARG A 738 -11.66 25.39 -10.21
CA ARG A 738 -11.51 24.29 -9.26
C ARG A 738 -10.06 23.81 -9.24
N ASN A 739 -9.65 23.18 -8.16
CA ASN A 739 -8.43 22.37 -8.19
C ASN A 739 -8.65 21.21 -9.16
N TYR A 740 -7.61 20.88 -9.92
CA TYR A 740 -7.66 19.82 -10.91
C TYR A 740 -6.39 18.99 -10.81
N GLY A 741 -6.51 17.67 -10.96
CA GLY A 741 -5.35 16.81 -11.03
C GLY A 741 -5.60 15.62 -11.93
N GLU A 742 -4.51 15.13 -12.50
CA GLU A 742 -4.51 14.05 -13.47
C GLU A 742 -3.15 13.36 -13.47
N PHE A 743 -3.10 12.11 -13.92
CA PHE A 743 -1.85 11.39 -14.12
C PHE A 743 -1.79 10.89 -15.55
N PHE A 744 -0.57 10.75 -16.06
CA PHE A 744 -0.25 10.37 -17.42
C PHE A 744 0.81 9.27 -17.43
N ARG A 745 0.66 8.32 -18.35
CA ARG A 745 1.71 7.36 -18.72
C ARG A 745 2.43 7.92 -19.94
N LEU A 746 3.64 8.46 -19.75
CA LEU A 746 4.40 9.11 -20.83
C LEU A 746 5.09 8.08 -21.73
N ARG A 747 5.06 8.34 -23.03
CA ARG A 747 5.86 7.67 -24.07
C ARG A 747 7.24 8.29 -24.20
N GLU A 748 7.33 9.62 -24.19
CA GLU A 748 8.61 10.35 -24.22
C GLU A 748 8.92 11.00 -22.87
N GLY A 749 10.20 11.12 -22.55
CA GLY A 749 10.72 11.66 -21.29
C GLY A 749 10.73 13.18 -21.20
N TRP A 750 9.66 13.84 -21.66
CA TRP A 750 9.51 15.29 -21.55
C TRP A 750 8.06 15.71 -21.33
N VAL A 751 7.87 16.87 -20.72
CA VAL A 751 6.59 17.60 -20.61
C VAL A 751 6.89 19.07 -20.86
N ALA A 752 5.99 19.77 -21.55
CA ALA A 752 6.16 21.19 -21.81
C ALA A 752 4.97 21.99 -21.26
N GLY A 753 5.24 23.17 -20.73
CA GLY A 753 4.23 24.20 -20.45
C GLY A 753 4.53 25.46 -21.27
N GLU A 754 3.49 26.17 -21.68
CA GLU A 754 3.58 27.48 -22.34
C GLU A 754 2.50 28.44 -21.83
N ASP A 755 2.87 29.70 -21.62
CA ASP A 755 1.94 30.84 -21.68
C ASP A 755 1.80 31.28 -23.15
N GLU A 756 0.64 31.04 -23.75
CA GLU A 756 0.40 31.27 -25.18
C GLU A 756 0.39 32.76 -25.57
N GLU A 757 0.16 33.67 -24.62
CA GLU A 757 0.10 35.12 -24.88
C GLU A 757 1.49 35.76 -24.75
N GLU A 758 2.20 35.47 -23.65
CA GLU A 758 3.53 36.01 -23.39
C GLU A 758 4.62 35.26 -24.19
N ARG A 759 4.27 34.08 -24.74
CA ARG A 759 5.11 33.19 -25.55
C ARG A 759 6.37 32.79 -24.79
N ILE A 760 6.14 32.18 -23.64
CA ILE A 760 7.18 31.73 -22.72
C ILE A 760 6.88 30.30 -22.33
N SER A 761 7.89 29.44 -22.47
CA SER A 761 7.74 28.01 -22.28
C SER A 761 8.81 27.44 -21.34
N LEU A 762 8.44 26.34 -20.70
CA LEU A 762 9.31 25.52 -19.87
C LEU A 762 9.15 24.07 -20.30
N VAL A 763 10.28 23.42 -20.61
CA VAL A 763 10.36 21.98 -20.82
C VAL A 763 10.96 21.34 -19.58
N LEU A 764 10.28 20.32 -19.09
CA LEU A 764 10.80 19.37 -18.10
C LEU A 764 11.21 18.11 -18.84
N GLY A 765 12.45 17.66 -18.63
CA GLY A 765 12.99 16.45 -19.23
C GLY A 765 13.51 15.48 -18.18
N TYR A 766 13.37 14.18 -18.40
CA TYR A 766 13.93 13.14 -17.54
C TYR A 766 13.95 11.78 -18.28
N PRO A 767 14.70 10.77 -17.80
CA PRO A 767 14.65 9.42 -18.37
C PRO A 767 13.27 8.81 -18.14
N VAL A 768 12.50 8.56 -19.21
CA VAL A 768 11.07 8.25 -19.14
C VAL A 768 10.75 7.01 -18.28
N TRP A 769 11.69 6.09 -18.13
CA TRP A 769 11.58 4.85 -17.35
C TRP A 769 11.88 5.01 -15.85
N ASP A 770 12.46 6.13 -15.41
CA ASP A 770 12.78 6.35 -13.99
C ASP A 770 11.53 6.76 -13.17
N ALA A 771 10.49 7.29 -13.83
CA ALA A 771 9.19 7.59 -13.21
C ALA A 771 8.13 6.60 -13.71
N PHE A 772 7.24 6.14 -12.81
CA PHE A 772 6.19 5.19 -13.19
C PHE A 772 4.91 5.88 -13.68
N ILE A 773 4.69 7.13 -13.29
CA ILE A 773 3.67 8.03 -13.84
C ILE A 773 4.20 9.48 -13.82
N PHE A 774 3.55 10.34 -14.59
CA PHE A 774 3.64 11.79 -14.45
C PHE A 774 2.32 12.31 -13.92
N HIS A 775 2.33 13.15 -12.89
CA HIS A 775 1.15 13.72 -12.25
C HIS A 775 1.11 15.23 -12.46
N LEU A 776 -0.03 15.73 -12.92
CA LEU A 776 -0.35 17.15 -13.05
C LEU A 776 -1.25 17.54 -11.89
N TRP A 777 -0.95 18.63 -11.21
CA TRP A 777 -1.86 19.25 -10.25
C TRP A 777 -1.96 20.75 -10.46
N GLN A 778 -3.17 21.25 -10.70
CA GLN A 778 -3.47 22.68 -10.86
C GLN A 778 -4.07 23.19 -9.55
N ASN A 779 -3.34 24.08 -8.89
CA ASN A 779 -3.76 24.67 -7.63
C ASN A 779 -4.50 25.98 -7.85
N THR A 780 -5.49 26.25 -7.00
CA THR A 780 -6.24 27.51 -7.00
C THR A 780 -6.30 28.09 -5.58
N PRO A 781 -6.64 29.38 -5.43
CA PRO A 781 -6.89 29.99 -4.12
C PRO A 781 -7.98 29.32 -3.27
N ALA A 782 -8.80 28.42 -3.85
CA ALA A 782 -9.74 27.61 -3.08
C ALA A 782 -9.05 26.60 -2.15
N ASN A 783 -7.79 26.22 -2.44
CA ASN A 783 -6.97 25.43 -1.54
C ASN A 783 -6.47 26.30 -0.37
N ARG A 784 -7.23 26.33 0.74
CA ARG A 784 -6.98 27.27 1.86
C ARG A 784 -5.55 27.23 2.42
N PRO A 785 -4.89 26.06 2.60
CA PRO A 785 -3.50 26.00 3.04
C PRO A 785 -2.50 26.65 2.06
N THR A 786 -2.85 26.74 0.77
CA THR A 786 -1.99 27.20 -0.33
C THR A 786 -2.77 28.09 -1.30
N PRO A 787 -3.17 29.31 -0.89
CA PRO A 787 -4.18 30.10 -1.61
C PRO A 787 -3.59 30.85 -2.84
N TYR A 788 -2.95 30.12 -3.76
CA TYR A 788 -2.22 30.67 -4.90
C TYR A 788 -2.56 29.92 -6.18
N TYR A 789 -2.42 30.59 -7.33
CA TYR A 789 -2.42 29.92 -8.63
C TYR A 789 -1.01 29.44 -8.97
N TYR A 790 -0.86 28.15 -9.23
CA TYR A 790 0.35 27.52 -9.74
C TYR A 790 0.01 26.11 -10.26
N VAL A 791 0.93 25.54 -11.02
CA VAL A 791 0.81 24.16 -11.53
C VAL A 791 1.98 23.32 -11.08
N GLU A 792 1.70 22.14 -10.55
CA GLU A 792 2.65 21.13 -10.14
C GLU A 792 2.82 20.10 -11.28
N LEU A 793 4.06 19.89 -11.71
CA LEU A 793 4.40 19.01 -12.84
C LEU A 793 5.30 17.86 -12.40
N GLN A 794 4.71 16.75 -11.95
CA GLN A 794 5.40 15.79 -11.08
C GLN A 794 5.70 14.44 -11.72
N PRO A 795 6.96 14.14 -12.11
CA PRO A 795 7.36 12.74 -12.26
C PRO A 795 7.37 12.05 -10.88
N TRP A 796 6.63 10.94 -10.77
CA TRP A 796 6.58 10.13 -9.55
C TRP A 796 7.56 8.96 -9.66
N VAL A 797 8.53 8.96 -8.76
CA VAL A 797 9.65 8.01 -8.71
C VAL A 797 9.42 7.05 -7.56
N GLU A 798 9.53 5.75 -7.83
CA GLU A 798 9.43 4.72 -6.80
C GLU A 798 10.72 4.67 -5.98
N LEU A 799 10.58 4.70 -4.65
CA LEU A 799 11.67 4.61 -3.70
C LEU A 799 11.66 3.22 -3.08
N ARG A 800 12.76 2.49 -3.26
CA ARG A 800 12.91 1.16 -2.68
C ARG A 800 13.62 1.20 -1.35
N TYR A 801 13.13 0.38 -0.43
CA TYR A 801 13.73 0.21 0.88
C TYR A 801 15.18 -0.26 0.75
N ASN A 802 16.08 0.30 1.56
CA ASN A 802 17.52 -0.01 1.57
C ASN A 802 18.23 0.11 0.20
N CYS A 803 17.71 0.94 -0.71
CA CYS A 803 18.33 1.22 -2.00
C CYS A 803 18.72 2.70 -2.12
N MET A 804 19.83 2.98 -2.80
CA MET A 804 20.08 4.31 -3.33
C MET A 804 19.27 4.49 -4.60
N THR A 805 18.37 5.48 -4.61
CA THR A 805 17.60 5.86 -5.80
C THR A 805 18.25 7.08 -6.44
N TYR A 806 18.61 6.97 -7.72
CA TYR A 806 19.05 8.09 -8.53
C TYR A 806 17.91 8.53 -9.45
N PHE A 807 17.73 9.85 -9.58
CA PHE A 807 16.81 10.44 -10.54
C PHE A 807 17.44 11.71 -11.12
N THR A 808 17.18 12.05 -12.38
CA THR A 808 17.68 13.29 -12.97
C THR A 808 16.56 14.03 -13.66
N LEU A 809 16.43 15.32 -13.33
CA LEU A 809 15.47 16.23 -13.92
C LEU A 809 16.22 17.33 -14.67
N TYR A 810 15.73 17.67 -15.85
CA TYR A 810 16.20 18.77 -16.68
C TYR A 810 15.13 19.85 -16.79
N LEU A 811 15.50 21.11 -16.57
CA LEU A 811 14.65 22.27 -16.83
C LEU A 811 15.25 23.06 -17.99
N LEU A 812 14.44 23.38 -18.99
CA LEU A 812 14.82 24.22 -20.13
C LEU A 812 13.73 25.27 -20.36
N GLY A 813 14.02 26.51 -19.98
CA GLY A 813 13.17 27.65 -20.28
C GLY A 813 13.47 28.25 -21.64
N HIS A 814 12.43 28.76 -22.30
CA HIS A 814 12.55 29.40 -23.61
C HIS A 814 11.65 30.64 -23.71
N SER A 815 12.13 31.66 -24.42
CA SER A 815 11.36 32.85 -24.78
C SER A 815 10.72 32.68 -26.15
N GLY A 816 9.82 31.70 -26.25
CA GLY A 816 9.06 31.35 -27.44
C GLY A 816 8.06 30.23 -27.16
N GLY A 817 7.51 29.65 -28.21
CA GLY A 817 6.53 28.57 -28.11
C GLY A 817 7.12 27.24 -27.62
N TRP A 818 6.26 26.36 -27.13
CA TRP A 818 6.65 25.06 -26.60
C TRP A 818 7.31 24.16 -27.65
N GLU A 819 6.90 24.23 -28.92
CA GLU A 819 7.47 23.39 -29.98
C GLU A 819 8.96 23.68 -30.19
N GLU A 820 9.32 24.96 -30.22
CA GLU A 820 10.71 25.38 -30.33
C GLU A 820 11.53 24.94 -29.12
N ALA A 821 10.94 25.05 -27.92
CA ALA A 821 11.58 24.65 -26.67
C ALA A 821 11.81 23.12 -26.62
N VAL A 822 10.83 22.33 -27.05
CA VAL A 822 10.94 20.87 -27.15
C VAL A 822 11.96 20.48 -28.21
N ASP A 823 12.00 21.16 -29.36
CA ASP A 823 13.01 20.91 -30.38
C ASP A 823 14.42 21.28 -29.90
N MET A 824 14.56 22.35 -29.11
CA MET A 824 15.80 22.67 -28.40
C MET A 824 16.18 21.55 -27.43
N PHE A 825 15.23 21.05 -26.63
CA PHE A 825 15.47 19.96 -25.70
C PHE A 825 15.85 18.66 -26.43
N ARG A 826 15.15 18.27 -27.49
CA ARG A 826 15.47 17.07 -28.29
C ARG A 826 16.86 17.15 -28.92
N ARG A 827 17.28 18.33 -29.38
CA ARG A 827 18.63 18.56 -29.92
C ARG A 827 19.74 18.39 -28.89
N THR A 828 19.44 18.45 -27.58
CA THR A 828 20.43 18.08 -26.56
C THR A 828 20.80 16.61 -26.62
N GLY A 829 19.90 15.73 -27.09
CA GLY A 829 20.07 14.27 -27.02
C GLY A 829 19.58 13.64 -25.70
N LEU A 830 18.98 14.43 -24.81
CA LEU A 830 18.43 13.97 -23.52
C LEU A 830 17.02 13.37 -23.62
N SER A 831 16.30 13.63 -24.72
CA SER A 831 14.96 13.06 -24.89
C SER A 831 15.03 11.54 -24.99
N THR A 832 14.24 10.86 -24.14
CA THR A 832 14.15 9.40 -24.09
C THR A 832 12.75 8.93 -24.52
N GLU A 833 12.62 7.70 -25.00
CA GLU A 833 11.35 7.11 -25.44
C GLU A 833 11.20 5.69 -24.86
N ARG A 834 9.99 5.33 -24.41
CA ARG A 834 9.64 3.96 -24.02
C ARG A 834 9.49 3.12 -25.29
N ARG A 835 10.18 1.98 -25.34
CA ARG A 835 9.99 1.00 -26.42
C ARG A 835 8.66 0.27 -26.22
N GLU A 836 7.97 -0.07 -27.31
CA GLU A 836 6.63 -0.69 -27.31
C GLU A 836 6.58 -2.09 -26.63
N ASP A 837 7.73 -2.68 -26.32
CA ASP A 837 7.86 -4.05 -25.80
C ASP A 837 8.10 -4.18 -24.27
N VAL A 838 7.88 -3.12 -23.46
CA VAL A 838 8.14 -3.13 -21.99
C VAL A 838 6.94 -2.67 -21.17
#